data_AF-A0A450T773-F1
#
_entry.id   AF-A0A450T773-F1
#
_cell.length_a   1.000
_cell.length_b   1.000
_cell.length_c   1.000
_cell.angle_alpha   90.00
_cell.angle_beta   90.00
_cell.angle_gamma   90.00
#
_symmetry.space_group_name_H-M   'P 1'
#
loop_
_entity.id
_entity.type
_entity.pdbx_description
1 polymer ?
#
loop_
_entity_poly.entity_id
_entity_poly.type
_entity_poly.pdbx_seq_one_letter_code
_entity_poly.pdbx_strand_id
1 'polypeptide(L)'
;MRHAPYIFIVYVSIMWSFATNGYALPVEGIVTAGSASISSGADNLIVTQTTANAAISWQRFNIAPTEAVRFIQPDSHSITLNRVHGADPSHILGALSATGRVFLVNPNGILFGSGAQVNVAGLVASTLNITDSDFMAGNYVFSEAGSGGIINQGTINADHGHVALLGANVRNDGVILARLGTVVLAAGNAITLDLAGDGLLNVTVDEGALNTLIENGGMIKADGGEVVLSSRAASDLLPGVVNNTGIIQALTMENHNGVIRLLGGHQNGAVNVGGTLDASAPNGGDGGMIETSGAHVRIADDAIITTHSTQGKTGTWTIDPEDFTIGSGATDNILGATLSALLVTNSVTIYTAPGSDATVPGTPPVNSLYTSTTGDGHIHVNEPVSWTATPSTTTLTFNALGDMNINEAITATNGNIVACCGQNVNVDAAITTTNGSVLLEAGNDVNVNAAMTTTNGNIALCAGNDINVAATMTLTNGSDIPSQSLGLTPGLLLNAGTNGTGPGAAGGTVIFDPLIPVTVTKSSAVSTSVTINYNPVSYAAPTDYSLDFDLTGGVALNQHMLVFPVGSKTYDGTTDVTLTALQDNPAGVGLVAGPGSAAAFDTIDIGTDKTITFIGYTLSGASSADYALPTTCCAPIVGKTTGSIIAAPTPTPTPTPTPTPIPIPETGATPYDMTSGANTSGGAFTSAYRNIGLSNGASAQFPQENTWIPEVIPFPIPDQLSSLARPPVSFTPVPDVPYTAPIYLPKQERE
;
A
#
# COMPACT_ATOMS: atom_id res chain seq x y z
N MET A 1 40.78 31.93 -96.50
CA MET A 1 40.93 33.30 -95.98
C MET A 1 39.93 33.51 -94.84
N ARG A 2 40.42 34.10 -93.74
CA ARG A 2 39.72 34.77 -92.64
C ARG A 2 39.00 33.92 -91.57
N HIS A 3 39.53 34.07 -90.35
CA HIS A 3 38.97 33.71 -89.04
C HIS A 3 37.74 34.56 -88.67
N ALA A 4 36.82 33.98 -87.90
CA ALA A 4 36.04 34.66 -86.85
C ALA A 4 35.51 33.62 -85.83
N PRO A 5 35.53 33.90 -84.51
CA PRO A 5 35.31 32.89 -83.47
C PRO A 5 33.85 32.80 -82.96
N TYR A 6 33.59 31.69 -82.28
CA TYR A 6 32.35 31.32 -81.57
C TYR A 6 32.00 32.28 -80.42
N ILE A 7 30.70 32.59 -80.26
CA ILE A 7 30.13 33.12 -79.01
C ILE A 7 28.97 32.20 -78.62
N PHE A 8 29.20 31.36 -77.61
CA PHE A 8 28.17 30.63 -76.87
C PHE A 8 27.75 31.51 -75.70
N ILE A 9 26.48 31.95 -75.67
CA ILE A 9 25.90 32.64 -74.51
C ILE A 9 25.48 31.56 -73.51
N VAL A 10 26.24 31.44 -72.42
CA VAL A 10 25.87 30.63 -71.25
C VAL A 10 25.08 31.51 -70.29
N TYR A 11 23.81 31.18 -70.06
CA TYR A 11 23.05 31.72 -68.92
C TYR A 11 23.56 31.06 -67.64
N VAL A 12 24.49 31.73 -66.95
CA VAL A 12 24.85 31.37 -65.57
C VAL A 12 23.76 31.92 -64.66
N SER A 13 22.86 31.05 -64.20
CA SER A 13 21.94 31.35 -63.11
C SER A 13 22.73 31.27 -61.81
N ILE A 14 23.21 32.40 -61.30
CA ILE A 14 23.77 32.50 -59.95
C ILE A 14 22.62 32.34 -58.96
N MET A 15 22.41 31.12 -58.47
CA MET A 15 21.61 30.88 -57.27
C MET A 15 22.44 31.39 -56.09
N TRP A 16 22.11 32.57 -55.57
CA TRP A 16 22.51 32.96 -54.22
C TRP A 16 21.79 32.04 -53.23
N SER A 17 22.48 30.98 -52.81
CA SER A 17 22.14 30.25 -51.60
C SER A 17 22.33 31.19 -50.42
N PHE A 18 21.28 31.89 -50.01
CA PHE A 18 21.23 32.46 -48.67
C PHE A 18 21.24 31.29 -47.70
N ALA A 19 22.35 31.09 -46.98
CA ALA A 19 22.34 30.28 -45.78
C ALA A 19 21.51 31.04 -44.75
N THR A 20 20.19 30.83 -44.75
CA THR A 20 19.35 31.22 -43.62
C THR A 20 19.82 30.36 -42.46
N ASN A 21 20.31 30.95 -41.38
CA ASN A 21 20.43 30.25 -40.11
C ASN A 21 19.00 29.76 -39.79
N GLY A 22 18.73 28.47 -39.98
CA GLY A 22 17.44 27.90 -39.65
C GLY A 22 17.30 27.91 -38.14
N TYR A 23 16.57 28.89 -37.62
CA TYR A 23 16.24 28.97 -36.19
C TYR A 23 15.48 27.71 -35.77
N ALA A 24 15.82 27.19 -34.59
CA ALA A 24 15.28 25.92 -34.08
C ALA A 24 14.00 26.12 -33.24
N LEU A 25 13.47 27.35 -33.17
CA LEU A 25 12.22 27.69 -32.49
C LEU A 25 11.06 26.77 -32.89
N PRO A 26 10.00 26.68 -32.06
CA PRO A 26 8.79 25.94 -32.43
C PRO A 26 8.21 26.42 -33.77
N VAL A 27 7.80 25.48 -34.63
CA VAL A 27 7.33 25.76 -35.99
C VAL A 27 5.94 25.21 -36.26
N GLU A 28 5.22 25.91 -37.13
CA GLU A 28 3.88 25.52 -37.61
C GLU A 28 2.85 25.34 -36.48
N GLY A 29 2.87 26.26 -35.51
CA GLY A 29 1.91 26.28 -34.41
C GLY A 29 0.50 26.65 -34.87
N ILE A 30 -0.47 25.79 -34.59
CA ILE A 30 -1.89 25.98 -34.89
C ILE A 30 -2.68 25.87 -33.58
N VAL A 31 -3.43 26.91 -33.23
CA VAL A 31 -4.33 26.89 -32.07
C VAL A 31 -5.52 25.99 -32.39
N THR A 32 -5.70 24.91 -31.62
CA THR A 32 -6.76 23.91 -31.81
C THR A 32 -7.93 24.07 -30.83
N ALA A 33 -7.68 24.67 -29.66
CA ALA A 33 -8.71 25.03 -28.68
C ALA A 33 -8.34 26.29 -27.90
N GLY A 34 -9.35 27.01 -27.39
CA GLY A 34 -9.13 28.30 -26.70
C GLY A 34 -8.70 29.42 -27.65
N SER A 35 -8.02 30.43 -27.12
CA SER A 35 -7.55 31.59 -27.89
C SER A 35 -6.14 32.01 -27.47
N ALA A 36 -5.22 31.91 -28.42
CA ALA A 36 -3.85 32.40 -28.30
C ALA A 36 -3.35 32.97 -29.64
N SER A 37 -2.40 33.90 -29.60
CA SER A 37 -1.67 34.39 -30.78
C SER A 37 -0.19 34.03 -30.67
N ILE A 38 0.41 33.58 -31.76
CA ILE A 38 1.82 33.17 -31.83
C ILE A 38 2.59 34.23 -32.62
N SER A 39 3.65 34.77 -32.02
CA SER A 39 4.55 35.75 -32.65
C SER A 39 5.98 35.25 -32.61
N SER A 40 6.55 34.90 -33.76
CA SER A 40 7.93 34.42 -33.91
C SER A 40 8.86 35.55 -34.39
N GLY A 41 9.95 35.77 -33.66
CA GLY A 41 11.11 36.59 -34.04
C GLY A 41 12.28 35.73 -34.52
N ALA A 42 13.48 36.33 -34.56
CA ALA A 42 14.71 35.62 -34.94
C ALA A 42 15.12 34.59 -33.88
N ASP A 43 15.22 35.00 -32.62
CA ASP A 43 15.71 34.19 -31.49
C ASP A 43 14.63 34.00 -30.40
N ASN A 44 13.42 34.47 -30.62
CA ASN A 44 12.36 34.43 -29.63
C ASN A 44 11.00 34.07 -30.24
N LEU A 45 10.16 33.38 -29.48
CA LEU A 45 8.76 33.14 -29.80
C LEU A 45 7.90 33.52 -28.59
N ILE A 46 6.87 34.32 -28.84
CA ILE A 46 5.91 34.76 -27.81
C ILE A 46 4.54 34.19 -28.16
N VAL A 47 3.97 33.43 -27.21
CA VAL A 47 2.57 32.99 -27.24
C VAL A 47 1.79 33.88 -26.29
N THR A 48 0.82 34.62 -26.80
CA THR A 48 -0.09 35.43 -25.97
C THR A 48 -1.45 34.75 -25.93
N GLN A 49 -1.79 34.17 -24.78
CA GLN A 49 -3.05 33.49 -24.52
C GLN A 49 -4.05 34.45 -23.87
N THR A 50 -5.32 34.34 -24.25
CA THR A 50 -6.41 35.21 -23.75
C THR A 50 -7.53 34.44 -23.03
N THR A 51 -7.62 33.13 -23.22
CA THR A 51 -8.52 32.23 -22.48
C THR A 51 -7.81 31.59 -21.29
N ALA A 52 -8.56 31.06 -20.32
CA ALA A 52 -7.96 30.32 -19.19
C ALA A 52 -7.16 29.11 -19.65
N ASN A 53 -7.68 28.35 -20.62
CA ASN A 53 -6.99 27.22 -21.25
C ASN A 53 -6.86 27.46 -22.77
N ALA A 54 -5.74 27.08 -23.36
CA ALA A 54 -5.55 27.02 -24.82
C ALA A 54 -4.74 25.78 -25.21
N ALA A 55 -5.06 25.19 -26.35
CA ALA A 55 -4.31 24.07 -26.93
C ALA A 55 -3.72 24.47 -28.28
N ILE A 56 -2.46 24.12 -28.50
CA ILE A 56 -1.67 24.45 -29.69
C ILE A 56 -1.00 23.18 -30.20
N SER A 57 -1.26 22.85 -31.45
CA SER A 57 -0.58 21.77 -32.17
C SER A 57 0.64 22.29 -32.92
N TRP A 58 1.76 21.57 -32.85
CA TRP A 58 3.05 21.96 -33.43
C TRP A 58 3.62 20.84 -34.28
N GLN A 59 4.18 21.17 -35.45
CA GLN A 59 4.97 20.20 -36.22
C GLN A 59 6.25 19.83 -35.47
N ARG A 60 6.85 20.79 -34.76
CA ARG A 60 8.05 20.61 -33.93
C ARG A 60 8.11 21.70 -32.87
N PHE A 61 8.59 21.35 -31.68
CA PHE A 61 8.77 22.27 -30.56
C PHE A 61 10.18 22.09 -29.98
N ASN A 62 11.11 22.93 -30.42
CA ASN A 62 12.51 22.95 -29.98
C ASN A 62 12.89 24.39 -29.56
N ILE A 63 13.92 24.53 -28.73
CA ILE A 63 14.48 25.82 -28.33
C ILE A 63 16.01 25.68 -28.29
N ALA A 64 16.74 26.30 -29.21
CA ALA A 64 18.21 26.26 -29.20
C ALA A 64 18.80 27.05 -28.00
N PRO A 65 20.10 26.87 -27.66
CA PRO A 65 20.70 27.47 -26.46
C PRO A 65 20.56 29.00 -26.31
N THR A 66 20.50 29.74 -27.42
CA THR A 66 20.36 31.21 -27.41
C THR A 66 18.93 31.67 -27.73
N GLU A 67 17.99 30.73 -27.85
CA GLU A 67 16.60 31.01 -28.19
C GLU A 67 15.72 31.02 -26.94
N ALA A 68 14.58 31.70 -27.03
CA ALA A 68 13.61 31.80 -25.94
C ALA A 68 12.16 31.63 -26.40
N VAL A 69 11.38 30.85 -25.65
CA VAL A 69 9.92 30.78 -25.79
C VAL A 69 9.27 31.36 -24.54
N ARG A 70 8.29 32.24 -24.74
CA ARG A 70 7.56 32.90 -23.64
C ARG A 70 6.05 32.80 -23.82
N PHE A 71 5.38 32.24 -22.82
CA PHE A 71 3.93 32.20 -22.71
C PHE A 71 3.43 33.33 -21.81
N ILE A 72 2.64 34.23 -22.38
CA ILE A 72 1.91 35.28 -21.66
C ILE A 72 0.49 34.79 -21.50
N GLN A 73 0.12 34.40 -20.28
CA GLN A 73 -1.19 33.83 -19.96
C GLN A 73 -1.94 34.77 -19.00
N PRO A 74 -3.28 34.66 -18.89
CA PRO A 74 -4.06 35.55 -18.02
C PRO A 74 -3.61 35.56 -16.55
N ASP A 75 -3.27 34.40 -15.99
CA ASP A 75 -2.84 34.24 -14.60
C ASP A 75 -1.96 32.98 -14.41
N SER A 76 -1.55 32.71 -13.16
CA SER A 76 -0.72 31.56 -12.79
C SER A 76 -1.44 30.20 -12.86
N HIS A 77 -2.77 30.19 -12.99
CA HIS A 77 -3.59 28.97 -13.07
C HIS A 77 -3.92 28.61 -14.52
N SER A 78 -3.83 29.57 -15.42
CA SER A 78 -4.06 29.40 -16.84
C SER A 78 -3.09 28.38 -17.44
N ILE A 79 -3.56 27.56 -18.37
CA ILE A 79 -2.77 26.44 -18.93
C ILE A 79 -2.67 26.56 -20.46
N THR A 80 -1.46 26.40 -21.00
CA THR A 80 -1.26 26.20 -22.44
C THR A 80 -0.79 24.77 -22.70
N LEU A 81 -1.60 24.00 -23.45
CA LEU A 81 -1.22 22.69 -23.96
C LEU A 81 -0.49 22.84 -25.31
N ASN A 82 0.74 22.34 -25.37
CA ASN A 82 1.55 22.28 -26.58
C ASN A 82 1.72 20.81 -26.98
N ARG A 83 1.12 20.41 -28.09
CA ARG A 83 1.18 19.02 -28.60
C ARG A 83 2.02 18.96 -29.86
N VAL A 84 3.07 18.15 -29.86
CA VAL A 84 3.89 17.87 -31.04
C VAL A 84 3.34 16.64 -31.77
N HIS A 85 3.06 16.77 -33.07
CA HIS A 85 2.59 15.67 -33.92
C HIS A 85 3.59 15.26 -35.00
N GLY A 86 4.70 15.99 -35.16
CA GLY A 86 5.81 15.58 -35.99
C GLY A 86 6.59 14.41 -35.39
N ALA A 87 7.58 13.90 -36.12
CA ALA A 87 8.37 12.72 -35.73
C ALA A 87 9.61 13.04 -34.86
N ASP A 88 9.93 14.33 -34.68
CA ASP A 88 11.14 14.74 -33.97
C ASP A 88 10.89 14.88 -32.45
N PRO A 89 11.83 14.40 -31.61
CA PRO A 89 11.84 14.73 -30.19
C PRO A 89 11.96 16.23 -29.94
N SER A 90 11.47 16.68 -28.78
CA SER A 90 11.59 18.06 -28.33
C SER A 90 12.92 18.30 -27.64
N HIS A 91 13.79 19.11 -28.23
CA HIS A 91 15.05 19.54 -27.64
C HIS A 91 14.92 20.96 -27.10
N ILE A 92 14.81 21.08 -25.78
CA ILE A 92 14.76 22.34 -25.04
C ILE A 92 16.16 22.61 -24.50
N LEU A 93 16.91 23.48 -25.16
CA LEU A 93 18.30 23.81 -24.83
C LEU A 93 18.46 25.27 -24.37
N GLY A 94 17.49 26.13 -24.70
CA GLY A 94 17.45 27.54 -24.32
C GLY A 94 16.43 27.84 -23.21
N ALA A 95 15.80 29.02 -23.27
CA ALA A 95 14.89 29.50 -22.23
C ALA A 95 13.41 29.22 -22.56
N LEU A 96 12.67 28.69 -21.59
CA LEU A 96 11.21 28.57 -21.61
C LEU A 96 10.64 29.30 -20.39
N SER A 97 9.75 30.27 -20.61
CA SER A 97 9.13 31.02 -19.52
C SER A 97 7.61 31.15 -19.68
N ALA A 98 6.88 31.18 -18.58
CA ALA A 98 5.42 31.34 -18.60
C ALA A 98 4.90 32.12 -17.39
N THR A 99 3.83 32.90 -17.60
CA THR A 99 3.04 33.47 -16.49
C THR A 99 2.26 32.39 -15.74
N GLY A 100 1.74 31.40 -16.48
CA GLY A 100 0.95 30.29 -15.96
C GLY A 100 1.64 28.95 -16.18
N ARG A 101 0.82 27.93 -16.44
CA ARG A 101 1.25 26.54 -16.56
C ARG A 101 1.43 26.16 -18.03
N VAL A 102 2.42 25.33 -18.31
CA VAL A 102 2.73 24.83 -19.66
C VAL A 102 2.67 23.32 -19.66
N PHE A 103 1.86 22.76 -20.55
CA PHE A 103 1.88 21.33 -20.86
C PHE A 103 2.62 21.14 -22.18
N LEU A 104 3.59 20.24 -22.23
CA LEU A 104 4.36 19.88 -23.41
C LEU A 104 4.23 18.36 -23.64
N VAL A 105 3.54 17.99 -24.71
CA VAL A 105 3.28 16.61 -25.09
C VAL A 105 4.04 16.29 -26.37
N ASN A 106 4.98 15.35 -26.31
CA ASN A 106 5.69 14.84 -27.47
C ASN A 106 5.99 13.34 -27.32
N PRO A 107 5.23 12.45 -28.01
CA PRO A 107 5.45 11.00 -27.96
C PRO A 107 6.86 10.54 -28.38
N ASN A 108 7.59 11.35 -29.16
CA ASN A 108 8.94 11.01 -29.61
C ASN A 108 10.02 11.28 -28.54
N GLY A 109 9.69 12.00 -27.46
CA GLY A 109 10.60 12.28 -26.35
C GLY A 109 10.83 13.78 -26.11
N ILE A 110 11.31 14.10 -24.92
CA ILE A 110 11.58 15.47 -24.48
C ILE A 110 12.92 15.51 -23.75
N LEU A 111 13.84 16.36 -24.21
CA LEU A 111 15.14 16.62 -23.58
C LEU A 111 15.20 18.08 -23.14
N PHE A 112 15.38 18.32 -21.84
CA PHE A 112 15.83 19.59 -21.31
C PHE A 112 17.35 19.53 -21.15
N GLY A 113 18.11 20.14 -22.05
CA GLY A 113 19.58 20.08 -22.05
C GLY A 113 20.23 20.87 -20.90
N SER A 114 21.52 20.67 -20.66
CA SER A 114 22.24 21.25 -19.50
C SER A 114 22.26 22.79 -19.40
N GLY A 115 22.02 23.50 -20.50
CA GLY A 115 21.86 24.96 -20.53
C GLY A 115 20.42 25.46 -20.40
N ALA A 116 19.45 24.55 -20.40
CA ALA A 116 18.04 24.90 -20.44
C ALA A 116 17.58 25.53 -19.13
N GLN A 117 16.76 26.58 -19.24
CA GLN A 117 16.11 27.22 -18.11
C GLN A 117 14.61 27.28 -18.33
N VAL A 118 13.86 26.51 -17.55
CA VAL A 118 12.41 26.50 -17.57
C VAL A 118 11.89 27.20 -16.32
N ASN A 119 11.17 28.31 -16.48
CA ASN A 119 10.61 29.10 -15.37
C ASN A 119 9.12 29.33 -15.60
N VAL A 120 8.26 28.61 -14.89
CA VAL A 120 6.81 28.56 -15.13
C VAL A 120 6.04 28.51 -13.81
N ALA A 121 4.72 28.73 -13.82
CA ALA A 121 3.90 28.46 -12.63
C ALA A 121 3.55 26.97 -12.47
N GLY A 122 3.76 26.17 -13.50
CA GLY A 122 3.64 24.71 -13.48
C GLY A 122 4.05 24.11 -14.82
N LEU A 123 4.64 22.92 -14.79
CA LEU A 123 5.05 22.17 -15.97
C LEU A 123 4.44 20.78 -15.94
N VAL A 124 3.83 20.37 -17.06
CA VAL A 124 3.60 18.95 -17.35
C VAL A 124 4.34 18.64 -18.64
N ALA A 125 5.33 17.76 -18.59
CA ALA A 125 6.01 17.24 -19.78
C ALA A 125 5.64 15.77 -19.92
N SER A 126 5.14 15.36 -21.09
CA SER A 126 4.65 14.00 -21.29
C SER A 126 5.04 13.42 -22.64
N THR A 127 5.37 12.13 -22.65
CA THR A 127 5.43 11.31 -23.87
C THR A 127 4.15 10.51 -24.10
N LEU A 128 3.19 10.61 -23.17
CA LEU A 128 1.81 10.17 -23.35
C LEU A 128 0.99 11.31 -23.96
N ASN A 129 -0.06 10.95 -24.67
CA ASN A 129 -1.00 11.88 -25.29
C ASN A 129 -2.18 12.20 -24.35
N ILE A 130 -2.77 13.38 -24.51
CA ILE A 130 -4.04 13.79 -23.91
C ILE A 130 -4.89 14.40 -25.02
N THR A 131 -6.21 14.21 -25.00
CA THR A 131 -7.09 14.82 -26.01
C THR A 131 -7.40 16.29 -25.69
N ASP A 132 -7.74 17.10 -26.71
CA ASP A 132 -8.17 18.48 -26.47
C ASP A 132 -9.46 18.53 -25.64
N SER A 133 -10.36 17.55 -25.81
CA SER A 133 -11.59 17.46 -25.03
C SER A 133 -11.32 17.22 -23.54
N ASP A 134 -10.45 16.27 -23.23
CA ASP A 134 -10.09 15.93 -21.85
C ASP A 134 -9.38 17.11 -21.18
N PHE A 135 -8.38 17.68 -21.87
CA PHE A 135 -7.68 18.87 -21.41
C PHE A 135 -8.61 20.05 -21.13
N MET A 136 -9.51 20.37 -22.06
CA MET A 136 -10.43 21.50 -21.90
C MET A 136 -11.50 21.24 -20.83
N ALA A 137 -11.83 19.98 -20.54
CA ALA A 137 -12.72 19.58 -19.46
C ALA A 137 -12.02 19.56 -18.08
N GLY A 138 -10.70 19.72 -18.03
CA GLY A 138 -9.92 19.56 -16.80
C GLY A 138 -9.74 18.11 -16.35
N ASN A 139 -10.01 17.15 -17.25
CA ASN A 139 -9.82 15.74 -17.04
C ASN A 139 -8.41 15.35 -17.54
N TYR A 140 -7.38 15.41 -16.69
CA TYR A 140 -6.00 15.21 -17.16
C TYR A 140 -5.61 13.73 -17.21
N VAL A 141 -6.24 13.01 -18.13
CA VAL A 141 -5.95 11.60 -18.43
C VAL A 141 -4.99 11.53 -19.62
N PHE A 142 -3.81 10.96 -19.39
CA PHE A 142 -2.78 10.75 -20.38
C PHE A 142 -2.70 9.27 -20.76
N SER A 143 -2.63 8.96 -22.04
CA SER A 143 -2.59 7.59 -22.58
C SER A 143 -1.78 7.52 -23.88
N GLU A 144 -1.77 6.39 -24.58
CA GLU A 144 -1.08 6.24 -25.88
C GLU A 144 0.42 6.58 -25.78
N ALA A 145 1.12 5.99 -24.80
CA ALA A 145 2.54 6.26 -24.57
C ALA A 145 3.39 6.09 -25.84
N GLY A 146 4.14 7.13 -26.17
CA GLY A 146 5.17 7.08 -27.19
C GLY A 146 6.43 6.35 -26.72
N SER A 147 7.31 5.99 -27.67
CA SER A 147 8.56 5.30 -27.36
C SER A 147 9.66 6.22 -26.83
N GLY A 148 9.45 7.53 -26.81
CA GLY A 148 10.40 8.51 -26.30
C GLY A 148 10.55 8.50 -24.78
N GLY A 149 11.73 8.89 -24.30
CA GLY A 149 11.96 9.19 -22.88
C GLY A 149 11.89 10.68 -22.58
N ILE A 150 11.81 11.02 -21.29
CA ILE A 150 11.96 12.38 -20.77
C ILE A 150 13.26 12.46 -20.01
N ILE A 151 14.14 13.39 -20.39
CA ILE A 151 15.43 13.61 -19.73
C ILE A 151 15.55 15.08 -19.35
N ASN A 152 15.73 15.37 -18.07
CA ASN A 152 16.11 16.69 -17.58
C ASN A 152 17.60 16.72 -17.21
N GLN A 153 18.38 17.54 -17.89
CA GLN A 153 19.77 17.90 -17.57
C GLN A 153 19.90 19.38 -17.19
N GLY A 154 18.87 20.20 -17.42
CA GLY A 154 18.85 21.63 -17.15
C GLY A 154 18.21 21.96 -15.81
N THR A 155 17.69 23.19 -15.71
CA THR A 155 16.98 23.67 -14.52
C THR A 155 15.51 23.90 -14.85
N ILE A 156 14.64 23.21 -14.11
CA ILE A 156 13.19 23.42 -14.13
C ILE A 156 12.77 24.05 -12.81
N ASN A 157 12.10 25.20 -12.88
CA ASN A 157 11.62 25.96 -11.73
C ASN A 157 10.13 26.24 -11.87
N ALA A 158 9.35 25.70 -10.94
CA ALA A 158 7.91 25.89 -10.80
C ALA A 158 7.54 26.18 -9.33
N ASP A 159 8.15 27.23 -8.77
CA ASP A 159 7.92 27.68 -7.40
C ASP A 159 6.42 27.90 -7.08
N HIS A 160 5.93 27.40 -5.95
CA HIS A 160 4.50 27.34 -5.55
C HIS A 160 3.58 26.58 -6.53
N GLY A 161 4.17 25.84 -7.47
CA GLY A 161 3.49 25.15 -8.54
C GLY A 161 3.74 23.65 -8.53
N HIS A 162 3.71 23.04 -9.71
CA HIS A 162 4.04 21.62 -9.86
C HIS A 162 4.90 21.35 -11.09
N VAL A 163 5.70 20.29 -11.02
CA VAL A 163 6.40 19.71 -12.17
C VAL A 163 5.99 18.26 -12.28
N ALA A 164 5.37 17.85 -13.38
CA ALA A 164 5.05 16.46 -13.67
C ALA A 164 5.77 16.01 -14.95
N LEU A 165 6.58 14.96 -14.85
CA LEU A 165 7.26 14.31 -15.96
C LEU A 165 6.66 12.92 -16.15
N LEU A 166 5.96 12.70 -17.26
CA LEU A 166 5.11 11.53 -17.50
C LEU A 166 5.58 10.74 -18.72
N GLY A 167 6.05 9.51 -18.55
CA GLY A 167 6.52 8.70 -19.67
C GLY A 167 7.02 7.33 -19.26
N ALA A 168 7.17 6.39 -20.17
CA ALA A 168 7.70 5.06 -19.83
C ALA A 168 9.12 5.12 -19.23
N ASN A 169 9.93 6.09 -19.64
CA ASN A 169 11.28 6.32 -19.11
C ASN A 169 11.46 7.80 -18.76
N VAL A 170 11.74 8.09 -17.48
CA VAL A 170 11.90 9.44 -16.96
C VAL A 170 13.21 9.55 -16.19
N ARG A 171 14.06 10.51 -16.56
CA ARG A 171 15.37 10.70 -15.93
C ARG A 171 15.59 12.16 -15.57
N ASN A 172 16.01 12.41 -14.33
CA ASN A 172 16.49 13.70 -13.86
C ASN A 172 17.99 13.62 -13.53
N ASP A 173 18.81 14.24 -14.37
CA ASP A 173 20.23 14.52 -14.15
C ASP A 173 20.49 15.99 -13.75
N GLY A 174 19.49 16.85 -13.93
CA GLY A 174 19.56 18.29 -13.65
C GLY A 174 18.93 18.67 -12.32
N VAL A 175 18.28 19.83 -12.29
CA VAL A 175 17.63 20.39 -11.10
C VAL A 175 16.15 20.63 -11.36
N ILE A 176 15.30 20.17 -10.45
CA ILE A 176 13.86 20.49 -10.41
C ILE A 176 13.55 21.19 -9.09
N LEU A 177 12.95 22.37 -9.16
CA LEU A 177 12.57 23.20 -8.00
C LEU A 177 11.05 23.46 -8.02
N ALA A 178 10.37 23.15 -6.92
CA ALA A 178 8.95 23.46 -6.70
C ALA A 178 8.67 23.68 -5.20
N ARG A 179 9.19 24.75 -4.60
CA ARG A 179 8.97 25.03 -3.16
C ARG A 179 7.48 25.29 -2.92
N LEU A 180 6.95 24.78 -1.81
CA LEU A 180 5.52 24.78 -1.47
C LEU A 180 4.65 24.19 -2.60
N GLY A 181 5.21 23.25 -3.35
CA GLY A 181 4.62 22.65 -4.55
C GLY A 181 4.91 21.16 -4.65
N THR A 182 4.57 20.55 -5.79
CA THR A 182 4.71 19.11 -5.97
C THR A 182 5.57 18.76 -7.17
N VAL A 183 6.49 17.80 -7.02
CA VAL A 183 7.23 17.20 -8.15
C VAL A 183 6.80 15.75 -8.33
N VAL A 184 6.37 15.41 -9.54
CA VAL A 184 5.97 14.06 -9.94
C VAL A 184 6.84 13.58 -11.09
N LEU A 185 7.44 12.41 -10.93
CA LEU A 185 7.98 11.62 -12.02
C LEU A 185 7.19 10.32 -12.06
N ALA A 186 6.44 10.09 -13.15
CA ALA A 186 5.55 8.95 -13.25
C ALA A 186 5.81 8.15 -14.53
N ALA A 187 5.90 6.82 -14.37
CA ALA A 187 6.17 5.90 -15.47
C ALA A 187 5.10 4.82 -15.63
N GLY A 188 4.48 4.81 -16.81
CA GLY A 188 3.42 3.89 -17.23
C GLY A 188 2.91 4.22 -18.64
N ASN A 189 1.90 3.48 -19.09
CA ASN A 189 1.23 3.62 -20.39
C ASN A 189 -0.06 4.46 -20.33
N ALA A 190 -0.68 4.55 -19.16
CA ALA A 190 -1.78 5.46 -18.89
C ALA A 190 -1.59 6.07 -17.50
N ILE A 191 -1.75 7.39 -17.39
CA ILE A 191 -1.52 8.16 -16.18
C ILE A 191 -2.61 9.23 -16.04
N THR A 192 -3.26 9.26 -14.89
CA THR A 192 -4.20 10.32 -14.52
C THR A 192 -3.55 11.27 -13.53
N LEU A 193 -3.64 12.57 -13.82
CA LEU A 193 -3.25 13.63 -12.89
C LEU A 193 -4.51 14.32 -12.35
N ASP A 194 -4.69 14.29 -11.03
CA ASP A 194 -5.65 15.16 -10.37
C ASP A 194 -4.95 16.44 -9.93
N LEU A 195 -5.24 17.54 -10.61
CA LEU A 195 -4.76 18.87 -10.24
C LEU A 195 -5.81 19.54 -9.37
N ALA A 196 -5.92 19.12 -8.12
CA ALA A 196 -6.84 19.75 -7.19
C ALA A 196 -6.42 21.20 -6.92
N GLY A 197 -7.41 22.09 -6.78
CA GLY A 197 -7.20 23.52 -6.52
C GLY A 197 -6.62 23.83 -5.14
N ASP A 198 -6.39 22.81 -4.31
CA ASP A 198 -5.81 22.87 -2.96
C ASP A 198 -4.29 22.60 -2.94
N GLY A 199 -3.68 22.32 -4.10
CA GLY A 199 -2.25 22.08 -4.23
C GLY A 199 -1.82 20.63 -4.12
N LEU A 200 -2.76 19.68 -3.99
CA LEU A 200 -2.44 18.24 -4.04
C LEU A 200 -2.49 17.74 -5.50
N LEU A 201 -1.35 17.30 -6.02
CA LEU A 201 -1.28 16.57 -7.28
C LEU A 201 -1.34 15.07 -6.97
N ASN A 202 -2.49 14.44 -7.17
CA ASN A 202 -2.58 12.98 -7.07
C ASN A 202 -2.25 12.35 -8.44
N VAL A 203 -1.49 11.26 -8.42
CA VAL A 203 -1.03 10.57 -9.62
C VAL A 203 -1.48 9.14 -9.53
N THR A 204 -2.19 8.68 -10.54
CA THR A 204 -2.51 7.27 -10.69
C THR A 204 -1.89 6.77 -11.98
N VAL A 205 -1.10 5.70 -11.90
CA VAL A 205 -0.62 4.99 -13.09
C VAL A 205 -1.62 3.90 -13.41
N ASP A 206 -2.54 4.19 -14.32
CA ASP A 206 -3.71 3.36 -14.65
C ASP A 206 -3.31 2.08 -15.42
N GLU A 207 -2.31 2.19 -16.30
CA GLU A 207 -1.76 1.06 -17.05
C GLU A 207 -0.24 1.10 -17.00
N GLY A 208 0.40 -0.03 -16.69
CA GLY A 208 1.86 -0.10 -16.69
C GLY A 208 2.46 -0.16 -18.10
N ALA A 209 3.75 0.15 -18.24
CA ALA A 209 4.50 0.00 -19.49
C ALA A 209 5.46 -1.19 -19.46
N LEU A 210 5.93 -1.65 -20.64
CA LEU A 210 6.99 -2.65 -20.74
C LEU A 210 8.32 -1.98 -20.37
N ASN A 211 8.93 -2.42 -19.25
CA ASN A 211 10.18 -1.89 -18.71
C ASN A 211 10.11 -0.38 -18.39
N THR A 212 9.42 -0.03 -17.31
CA THR A 212 9.38 1.35 -16.81
C THR A 212 10.61 1.68 -15.99
N LEU A 213 11.16 2.86 -16.19
CA LEU A 213 12.35 3.33 -15.47
C LEU A 213 12.19 4.79 -15.07
N ILE A 214 12.37 5.04 -13.77
CA ILE A 214 12.53 6.39 -13.22
C ILE A 214 13.90 6.47 -12.57
N GLU A 215 14.69 7.47 -12.96
CA GLU A 215 16.01 7.73 -12.39
C GLU A 215 16.14 9.18 -11.92
N ASN A 216 16.49 9.36 -10.65
CA ASN A 216 16.98 10.64 -10.14
C ASN A 216 18.47 10.54 -9.80
N GLY A 217 19.31 11.07 -10.68
CA GLY A 217 20.74 11.29 -10.44
C GLY A 217 21.08 12.74 -10.08
N GLY A 218 20.17 13.68 -10.36
CA GLY A 218 20.29 15.10 -10.07
C GLY A 218 19.67 15.51 -8.74
N MET A 219 19.08 16.71 -8.71
CA MET A 219 18.41 17.27 -7.53
C MET A 219 16.94 17.51 -7.81
N ILE A 220 16.09 17.07 -6.89
CA ILE A 220 14.67 17.44 -6.81
C ILE A 220 14.45 18.13 -5.47
N LYS A 221 13.87 19.33 -5.49
CA LYS A 221 13.64 20.13 -4.28
C LYS A 221 12.23 20.71 -4.23
N ALA A 222 11.45 20.29 -3.25
CA ALA A 222 10.08 20.70 -2.98
C ALA A 222 9.86 21.00 -1.47
N ASP A 223 10.68 21.90 -0.90
CA ASP A 223 10.54 22.30 0.52
C ASP A 223 9.11 22.79 0.81
N GLY A 224 8.49 22.27 1.87
CA GLY A 224 7.11 22.53 2.29
C GLY A 224 6.06 21.88 1.38
N GLY A 225 6.48 20.97 0.50
CA GLY A 225 5.63 20.30 -0.47
C GLY A 225 5.97 18.81 -0.61
N GLU A 226 5.74 18.25 -1.79
CA GLU A 226 5.79 16.80 -2.00
C GLU A 226 6.61 16.39 -3.23
N VAL A 227 7.31 15.26 -3.13
CA VAL A 227 7.95 14.59 -4.26
C VAL A 227 7.43 13.16 -4.38
N VAL A 228 6.90 12.81 -5.55
CA VAL A 228 6.42 11.46 -5.88
C VAL A 228 7.14 10.92 -7.11
N LEU A 229 7.82 9.78 -6.95
CA LEU A 229 8.34 8.97 -8.05
C LEU A 229 7.51 7.68 -8.09
N SER A 230 6.73 7.46 -9.13
CA SER A 230 5.81 6.31 -9.22
C SER A 230 5.97 5.54 -10.53
N SER A 231 6.24 4.24 -10.44
CA SER A 231 6.48 3.35 -11.58
C SER A 231 5.59 2.12 -11.52
N ARG A 232 4.80 1.87 -12.58
CA ARG A 232 4.01 0.64 -12.72
C ARG A 232 4.39 -0.08 -14.02
N ALA A 233 4.74 -1.36 -13.90
CA ALA A 233 5.04 -2.20 -15.06
C ALA A 233 3.78 -2.90 -15.60
N ALA A 234 3.79 -3.23 -16.90
CA ALA A 234 2.68 -3.89 -17.58
C ALA A 234 2.60 -5.41 -17.33
N SER A 235 3.72 -6.03 -16.92
CA SER A 235 3.86 -7.47 -16.84
C SER A 235 4.90 -7.87 -15.81
N ASP A 236 4.68 -9.01 -15.18
CA ASP A 236 5.56 -9.60 -14.18
C ASP A 236 6.96 -9.98 -14.69
N LEU A 237 7.13 -10.10 -16.01
CA LEU A 237 8.41 -10.48 -16.62
C LEU A 237 9.41 -9.31 -16.72
N LEU A 238 8.97 -8.06 -16.58
CA LEU A 238 9.82 -6.88 -16.68
C LEU A 238 9.51 -5.93 -15.51
N PRO A 239 10.44 -5.72 -14.57
CA PRO A 239 10.17 -4.93 -13.38
C PRO A 239 10.03 -3.44 -13.74
N GLY A 240 9.18 -2.75 -12.99
CA GLY A 240 9.14 -1.29 -12.99
C GLY A 240 10.12 -0.76 -11.96
N VAL A 241 11.05 0.09 -12.37
CA VAL A 241 12.19 0.48 -11.51
C VAL A 241 12.14 1.96 -11.14
N VAL A 242 12.33 2.26 -9.87
CA VAL A 242 12.61 3.61 -9.35
C VAL A 242 14.01 3.60 -8.73
N ASN A 243 14.90 4.43 -9.27
CA ASN A 243 16.28 4.56 -8.79
C ASN A 243 16.53 6.00 -8.32
N ASN A 244 16.97 6.15 -7.08
CA ASN A 244 17.55 7.39 -6.60
C ASN A 244 19.04 7.20 -6.32
N THR A 245 19.88 8.01 -6.95
CA THR A 245 21.31 8.16 -6.60
C THR A 245 21.67 9.61 -6.30
N GLY A 246 20.78 10.54 -6.63
CA GLY A 246 20.91 11.96 -6.39
C GLY A 246 20.26 12.41 -5.08
N ILE A 247 19.78 13.65 -5.06
CA ILE A 247 19.16 14.28 -3.90
C ILE A 247 17.67 14.50 -4.16
N ILE A 248 16.84 14.06 -3.22
CA ILE A 248 15.43 14.46 -3.12
C ILE A 248 15.24 15.14 -1.78
N GLN A 249 14.81 16.41 -1.82
CA GLN A 249 14.62 17.24 -0.64
C GLN A 249 13.20 17.80 -0.60
N ALA A 250 12.49 17.57 0.50
CA ALA A 250 11.22 18.17 0.83
C ALA A 250 11.25 18.56 2.32
N LEU A 251 11.97 19.63 2.68
CA LEU A 251 12.06 20.05 4.08
C LEU A 251 10.70 20.54 4.58
N THR A 252 10.37 20.33 5.85
CA THR A 252 9.22 21.01 6.47
C THR A 252 9.42 22.53 6.44
N MET A 253 8.38 23.26 6.03
CA MET A 253 8.35 24.73 6.09
C MET A 253 7.14 25.20 6.90
N GLU A 254 7.39 25.90 8.01
CA GLU A 254 6.37 26.40 8.93
C GLU A 254 5.45 25.27 9.45
N ASN A 255 4.22 25.15 8.92
CA ASN A 255 3.23 24.12 9.26
C ASN A 255 2.98 23.12 8.11
N HIS A 256 3.79 23.17 7.05
CA HIS A 256 3.68 22.26 5.91
C HIS A 256 4.80 21.22 5.99
N ASN A 257 4.42 20.01 6.42
CA ASN A 257 5.32 18.87 6.47
C ASN A 257 5.69 18.47 5.04
N GLY A 258 6.98 18.24 4.81
CA GLY A 258 7.41 17.73 3.51
C GLY A 258 7.17 16.23 3.37
N VAL A 259 6.93 15.78 2.14
CA VAL A 259 6.60 14.38 1.84
C VAL A 259 7.44 13.89 0.67
N ILE A 260 8.03 12.70 0.80
CA ILE A 260 8.76 12.00 -0.27
C ILE A 260 8.17 10.60 -0.43
N ARG A 261 7.72 10.23 -1.62
CA ARG A 261 7.17 8.90 -1.95
C ARG A 261 7.91 8.31 -3.15
N LEU A 262 8.60 7.19 -2.97
CA LEU A 262 9.19 6.39 -4.04
C LEU A 262 8.40 5.09 -4.12
N LEU A 263 7.60 4.94 -5.18
CA LEU A 263 6.60 3.90 -5.33
C LEU A 263 6.89 3.07 -6.58
N GLY A 264 7.32 1.82 -6.39
CA GLY A 264 7.31 0.78 -7.40
C GLY A 264 6.03 -0.05 -7.29
N GLY A 265 5.62 -0.69 -8.39
CA GLY A 265 4.48 -1.61 -8.36
C GLY A 265 4.65 -2.75 -7.34
N HIS A 266 3.59 -3.10 -6.64
CA HIS A 266 3.65 -4.05 -5.52
C HIS A 266 3.76 -5.54 -5.95
N GLN A 267 3.68 -5.84 -7.25
CA GLN A 267 3.84 -7.22 -7.76
C GLN A 267 5.24 -7.53 -8.28
N ASN A 268 5.88 -6.58 -8.97
CA ASN A 268 7.20 -6.76 -9.61
C ASN A 268 8.03 -5.46 -9.69
N GLY A 269 7.66 -4.44 -8.92
CA GLY A 269 8.37 -3.17 -8.89
C GLY A 269 9.61 -3.22 -8.00
N ALA A 270 10.67 -2.54 -8.41
CA ALA A 270 11.88 -2.38 -7.62
C ALA A 270 12.11 -0.91 -7.28
N VAL A 271 12.39 -0.62 -6.02
CA VAL A 271 12.83 0.69 -5.55
C VAL A 271 14.25 0.57 -5.00
N ASN A 272 15.21 1.24 -5.64
CA ASN A 272 16.60 1.29 -5.19
C ASN A 272 16.91 2.70 -4.67
N VAL A 273 17.23 2.80 -3.39
CA VAL A 273 17.48 4.06 -2.69
C VAL A 273 18.95 4.18 -2.35
N GLY A 274 19.68 4.99 -3.11
CA GLY A 274 20.97 5.57 -2.73
C GLY A 274 20.86 7.08 -2.60
N GLY A 275 22.00 7.77 -2.53
CA GLY A 275 22.03 9.22 -2.45
C GLY A 275 21.34 9.77 -1.20
N THR A 276 20.50 10.81 -1.34
CA THR A 276 19.85 11.47 -0.20
C THR A 276 18.33 11.61 -0.38
N LEU A 277 17.59 11.23 0.66
CA LEU A 277 16.17 11.58 0.86
C LEU A 277 16.05 12.42 2.14
N ASP A 278 15.67 13.68 2.01
CA ASP A 278 15.61 14.63 3.13
C ASP A 278 14.22 15.25 3.26
N ALA A 279 13.45 14.77 4.23
CA ALA A 279 12.18 15.35 4.66
C ALA A 279 12.29 15.94 6.09
N SER A 280 13.47 16.44 6.46
CA SER A 280 13.71 16.97 7.81
C SER A 280 13.09 18.35 8.05
N ALA A 281 13.03 18.77 9.31
CA ALA A 281 12.51 20.05 9.77
C ALA A 281 13.59 20.85 10.53
N PRO A 282 14.66 21.31 9.85
CA PRO A 282 15.78 21.98 10.52
C PRO A 282 15.41 23.35 11.09
N ASN A 283 14.42 24.02 10.48
CA ASN A 283 14.01 25.39 10.81
C ASN A 283 12.76 25.48 11.69
N GLY A 284 12.30 24.36 12.26
CA GLY A 284 11.07 24.26 13.07
C GLY A 284 9.97 23.44 12.40
N GLY A 285 8.94 23.09 13.18
CA GLY A 285 7.88 22.15 12.77
C GLY A 285 8.22 20.68 13.07
N ASP A 286 7.30 19.77 12.77
CA ASP A 286 7.56 18.33 12.85
C ASP A 286 8.29 17.86 11.58
N GLY A 287 9.07 16.78 11.71
CA GLY A 287 9.69 16.12 10.58
C GLY A 287 8.66 15.58 9.61
N GLY A 288 9.02 15.56 8.34
CA GLY A 288 8.18 15.07 7.24
C GLY A 288 8.08 13.55 7.15
N MET A 289 7.49 13.08 6.06
CA MET A 289 7.27 11.66 5.79
C MET A 289 8.10 11.19 4.60
N ILE A 290 8.71 10.01 4.73
CA ILE A 290 9.36 9.31 3.62
C ILE A 290 8.69 7.94 3.47
N GLU A 291 8.34 7.57 2.25
CA GLU A 291 7.81 6.25 1.90
C GLU A 291 8.60 5.65 0.75
N THR A 292 9.05 4.41 0.92
CA THR A 292 9.76 3.61 -0.09
C THR A 292 9.06 2.27 -0.23
N SER A 293 8.27 2.11 -1.29
CA SER A 293 7.32 1.00 -1.44
C SER A 293 7.46 0.32 -2.79
N GLY A 294 7.30 -0.99 -2.85
CA GLY A 294 7.33 -1.79 -4.09
C GLY A 294 7.76 -3.21 -3.79
N ALA A 295 7.48 -4.17 -4.68
CA ALA A 295 7.73 -5.60 -4.41
C ALA A 295 9.13 -5.89 -3.85
N HIS A 296 10.15 -5.20 -4.38
CA HIS A 296 11.50 -5.20 -3.85
C HIS A 296 11.97 -3.78 -3.51
N VAL A 297 12.34 -3.54 -2.26
CA VAL A 297 12.98 -2.29 -1.83
C VAL A 297 14.41 -2.57 -1.37
N ARG A 298 15.39 -1.87 -1.94
CA ARG A 298 16.80 -1.99 -1.55
C ARG A 298 17.39 -0.64 -1.21
N ILE A 299 18.02 -0.56 -0.05
CA ILE A 299 18.68 0.64 0.47
C ILE A 299 20.18 0.46 0.34
N ALA A 300 20.85 1.39 -0.33
CA ALA A 300 22.29 1.37 -0.50
C ALA A 300 23.01 1.71 0.82
N ASP A 301 24.20 1.15 1.00
CA ASP A 301 25.00 1.28 2.22
C ASP A 301 25.29 2.75 2.59
N ASP A 302 25.42 3.61 1.57
CA ASP A 302 25.74 5.04 1.68
C ASP A 302 24.52 5.95 1.58
N ALA A 303 23.30 5.40 1.57
CA ALA A 303 22.07 6.18 1.54
C ALA A 303 21.93 7.06 2.80
N ILE A 304 21.57 8.32 2.59
CA ILE A 304 21.28 9.27 3.66
C ILE A 304 19.78 9.54 3.65
N ILE A 305 19.09 9.11 4.71
CA ILE A 305 17.64 9.27 4.85
C ILE A 305 17.37 10.00 6.16
N THR A 306 16.65 11.12 6.10
CA THR A 306 16.36 11.92 7.30
C THR A 306 14.96 12.53 7.29
N THR A 307 14.29 12.39 8.43
CA THR A 307 13.01 12.99 8.82
C THR A 307 13.16 13.76 10.14
N HIS A 308 14.40 14.07 10.52
CA HIS A 308 14.73 14.67 11.81
C HIS A 308 14.09 16.05 12.00
N SER A 309 13.61 16.35 13.21
CA SER A 309 13.22 17.70 13.60
C SER A 309 14.05 18.20 14.79
N THR A 310 14.49 19.47 14.73
CA THR A 310 15.25 20.11 15.81
C THR A 310 14.37 20.60 16.97
N GLN A 311 13.10 20.90 16.70
CA GLN A 311 12.18 21.55 17.65
C GLN A 311 10.83 20.83 17.81
N GLY A 312 10.47 19.97 16.84
CA GLY A 312 9.24 19.18 16.83
C GLY A 312 9.52 17.68 16.97
N LYS A 313 8.52 16.88 16.63
CA LYS A 313 8.66 15.43 16.55
C LYS A 313 9.47 15.06 15.32
N THR A 314 10.36 14.08 15.46
CA THR A 314 10.96 13.40 14.31
C THR A 314 9.84 12.76 13.49
N GLY A 315 9.93 12.86 12.17
CA GLY A 315 8.98 12.26 11.25
C GLY A 315 9.15 10.74 11.13
N THR A 316 8.59 10.18 10.06
CA THR A 316 8.54 8.73 9.86
C THR A 316 9.08 8.34 8.49
N TRP A 317 9.87 7.27 8.47
CA TRP A 317 10.23 6.58 7.24
C TRP A 317 9.54 5.20 7.21
N THR A 318 8.73 4.98 6.18
CA THR A 318 8.06 3.70 5.91
C THR A 318 8.75 2.98 4.77
N ILE A 319 9.00 1.68 4.96
CA ILE A 319 9.52 0.76 3.96
C ILE A 319 8.47 -0.32 3.74
N ASP A 320 8.02 -0.50 2.51
CA ASP A 320 6.88 -1.38 2.17
C ASP A 320 7.20 -2.34 1.01
N PRO A 321 7.89 -3.48 1.28
CA PRO A 321 8.16 -4.55 0.32
C PRO A 321 7.32 -5.82 0.55
N GLU A 322 7.39 -6.80 -0.35
CA GLU A 322 6.74 -8.11 -0.12
C GLU A 322 7.42 -8.89 1.03
N ASP A 323 8.75 -8.85 1.11
CA ASP A 323 9.56 -9.42 2.18
C ASP A 323 10.72 -8.47 2.51
N PHE A 324 11.24 -8.53 3.75
CA PHE A 324 12.35 -7.67 4.17
C PHE A 324 13.41 -8.41 4.98
N THR A 325 14.64 -8.38 4.51
CA THR A 325 15.82 -8.90 5.20
C THR A 325 16.81 -7.77 5.51
N ILE A 326 17.12 -7.62 6.79
CA ILE A 326 18.28 -6.86 7.26
C ILE A 326 19.46 -7.82 7.29
N GLY A 327 20.41 -7.64 6.38
CA GLY A 327 21.54 -8.56 6.22
C GLY A 327 22.50 -8.14 5.11
N SER A 328 23.58 -8.91 4.92
CA SER A 328 24.65 -8.68 3.94
C SER A 328 24.65 -9.61 2.73
N GLY A 329 23.58 -10.41 2.57
CA GLY A 329 23.33 -11.17 1.36
C GLY A 329 23.14 -10.27 0.13
N ALA A 330 23.47 -10.79 -1.06
CA ALA A 330 23.38 -10.02 -2.30
C ALA A 330 21.93 -9.59 -2.66
N THR A 331 20.93 -10.23 -2.07
CA THR A 331 19.50 -9.96 -2.24
C THR A 331 18.87 -9.32 -1.02
N ASP A 332 19.65 -9.08 0.04
CA ASP A 332 19.13 -8.48 1.27
C ASP A 332 18.84 -6.99 1.03
N ASN A 333 17.91 -6.45 1.81
CA ASN A 333 17.32 -5.15 1.54
C ASN A 333 18.17 -4.01 2.09
N ILE A 334 18.82 -4.21 3.24
CA ILE A 334 19.65 -3.22 3.93
C ILE A 334 20.64 -3.89 4.89
N LEU A 335 21.85 -3.34 5.01
CA LEU A 335 22.81 -3.77 6.04
C LEU A 335 22.34 -3.38 7.45
N GLY A 336 22.65 -4.21 8.45
CA GLY A 336 22.35 -3.89 9.85
C GLY A 336 23.03 -2.59 10.31
N ALA A 337 24.27 -2.35 9.87
CA ALA A 337 25.01 -1.13 10.15
C ALA A 337 24.39 0.13 9.53
N THR A 338 23.84 0.03 8.32
CA THR A 338 23.17 1.15 7.65
C THR A 338 21.86 1.49 8.35
N LEU A 339 21.02 0.50 8.65
CA LEU A 339 19.80 0.72 9.43
C LEU A 339 20.09 1.33 10.80
N SER A 340 21.13 0.82 11.48
CA SER A 340 21.60 1.35 12.77
C SER A 340 21.94 2.84 12.72
N ALA A 341 22.65 3.28 11.67
CA ALA A 341 23.01 4.67 11.49
C ALA A 341 21.77 5.55 11.22
N LEU A 342 20.83 5.07 10.41
CA LEU A 342 19.61 5.79 10.06
C LEU A 342 18.67 5.92 11.27
N LEU A 343 18.58 4.91 12.14
CA LEU A 343 17.75 4.92 13.35
C LEU A 343 18.19 5.93 14.42
N VAL A 344 19.40 6.49 14.32
CA VAL A 344 19.88 7.52 15.27
C VAL A 344 18.94 8.73 15.29
N THR A 345 18.44 9.15 14.13
CA THR A 345 17.62 10.35 13.97
C THR A 345 16.27 10.10 13.30
N ASN A 346 15.92 8.85 12.99
CA ASN A 346 14.68 8.49 12.28
C ASN A 346 13.92 7.40 13.03
N SER A 347 12.59 7.49 13.04
CA SER A 347 11.74 6.33 13.32
C SER A 347 11.45 5.60 12.02
N VAL A 348 11.63 4.28 12.00
CA VAL A 348 11.51 3.43 10.81
C VAL A 348 10.40 2.42 11.03
N THR A 349 9.48 2.33 10.07
CA THR A 349 8.46 1.28 10.03
C THR A 349 8.69 0.43 8.79
N ILE A 350 8.89 -0.86 8.98
CA ILE A 350 8.98 -1.86 7.91
C ILE A 350 7.65 -2.60 7.88
N TYR A 351 6.98 -2.60 6.75
CA TYR A 351 5.66 -3.17 6.55
C TYR A 351 5.72 -4.17 5.39
N THR A 352 5.26 -5.41 5.57
CA THR A 352 5.24 -6.43 4.48
C THR A 352 3.84 -6.93 4.14
N ALA A 353 2.81 -6.33 4.72
CA ALA A 353 1.46 -6.65 4.32
C ALA A 353 1.18 -6.07 2.92
N PRO A 354 0.40 -6.77 2.08
CA PRO A 354 -0.09 -6.19 0.85
C PRO A 354 -0.95 -4.99 1.23
N GLY A 355 -0.34 -3.81 1.21
CA GLY A 355 -1.10 -2.62 0.95
C GLY A 355 -1.85 -2.90 -0.35
N SER A 356 -3.17 -2.77 -0.33
CA SER A 356 -3.79 -2.24 -1.55
C SER A 356 -2.98 -1.02 -1.93
N ASP A 357 -2.52 -0.90 -3.19
CA ASP A 357 -2.05 0.39 -3.76
C ASP A 357 -2.95 1.48 -3.17
N ALA A 358 -2.42 2.26 -2.22
CA ALA A 358 -3.28 2.91 -1.25
C ALA A 358 -4.13 3.98 -1.93
N THR A 359 -5.44 3.74 -2.04
CA THR A 359 -6.42 4.82 -1.99
C THR A 359 -6.62 5.18 -0.53
N VAL A 360 -6.14 6.36 -0.12
CA VAL A 360 -6.48 7.00 1.17
C VAL A 360 -7.33 8.24 0.83
N PRO A 361 -8.23 8.79 1.69
CA PRO A 361 -8.83 8.35 2.97
C PRO A 361 -10.36 8.09 2.90
N GLY A 362 -10.89 7.22 3.80
CA GLY A 362 -12.34 6.94 3.97
C GLY A 362 -12.78 5.47 3.96
N THR A 363 -11.86 4.54 4.21
CA THR A 363 -11.98 3.10 3.89
C THR A 363 -13.04 2.32 4.68
N PRO A 364 -13.77 1.42 3.97
CA PRO A 364 -14.02 0.07 4.49
C PRO A 364 -13.80 -1.02 3.40
N PRO A 365 -13.81 -2.31 3.79
CA PRO A 365 -12.72 -3.13 4.31
C PRO A 365 -11.85 -3.79 3.22
N VAL A 366 -10.65 -4.25 3.59
CA VAL A 366 -9.88 -5.24 2.82
C VAL A 366 -10.66 -6.56 2.80
N ASN A 367 -11.10 -7.01 1.62
CA ASN A 367 -11.79 -8.29 1.42
C ASN A 367 -10.87 -9.41 0.88
N SER A 368 -9.57 -9.13 0.73
CA SER A 368 -8.59 -10.08 0.20
C SER A 368 -7.41 -10.22 1.16
N LEU A 369 -7.67 -10.80 2.32
CA LEU A 369 -6.65 -11.21 3.30
C LEU A 369 -5.85 -12.46 2.87
N TYR A 370 -6.02 -12.98 1.65
CA TYR A 370 -5.40 -14.23 1.19
C TYR A 370 -5.14 -14.31 -0.33
N THR A 371 -4.95 -13.18 -1.01
CA THR A 371 -4.33 -13.25 -2.35
C THR A 371 -2.83 -13.31 -2.13
N SER A 372 -2.20 -14.42 -2.52
CA SER A 372 -0.76 -14.61 -2.46
C SER A 372 -0.02 -13.36 -2.97
N THR A 373 0.65 -12.66 -2.07
CA THR A 373 1.86 -11.93 -2.43
C THR A 373 2.86 -12.95 -2.95
N THR A 374 3.74 -12.55 -3.87
CA THR A 374 4.76 -13.48 -4.38
C THR A 374 5.74 -13.87 -3.26
N GLY A 375 5.85 -13.01 -2.24
CA GLY A 375 6.56 -13.23 -0.99
C GLY A 375 5.69 -13.78 0.16
N ASP A 376 6.35 -14.39 1.15
CA ASP A 376 5.73 -15.01 2.32
C ASP A 376 5.32 -13.96 3.40
N GLY A 377 5.68 -12.69 3.19
CA GLY A 377 5.36 -11.58 4.08
C GLY A 377 6.29 -11.52 5.29
N HIS A 378 7.47 -12.11 5.21
CA HIS A 378 8.39 -12.27 6.33
C HIS A 378 9.31 -11.07 6.49
N ILE A 379 9.67 -10.79 7.75
CA ILE A 379 10.77 -9.91 8.09
C ILE A 379 11.86 -10.72 8.78
N HIS A 380 13.13 -10.47 8.44
CA HIS A 380 14.30 -11.11 9.02
C HIS A 380 15.33 -10.08 9.48
N VAL A 381 15.82 -10.22 10.72
CA VAL A 381 17.00 -9.50 11.22
C VAL A 381 18.15 -10.49 11.28
N ASN A 382 18.96 -10.53 10.22
CA ASN A 382 20.10 -11.44 10.03
C ASN A 382 21.46 -10.77 10.26
N GLU A 383 21.46 -9.49 10.64
CA GLU A 383 22.62 -8.75 11.10
C GLU A 383 22.28 -7.91 12.33
N PRO A 384 23.26 -7.64 13.23
CA PRO A 384 23.00 -6.82 14.40
C PRO A 384 22.54 -5.41 14.04
N VAL A 385 21.53 -4.93 14.77
CA VAL A 385 21.03 -3.55 14.69
C VAL A 385 21.26 -2.87 16.03
N SER A 386 22.04 -1.79 16.06
CA SER A 386 22.39 -1.09 17.30
C SER A 386 22.44 0.41 17.13
N TRP A 387 21.60 1.15 17.87
CA TRP A 387 21.58 2.62 17.79
C TRP A 387 21.42 3.29 19.16
N THR A 388 21.85 4.56 19.21
CA THR A 388 21.53 5.48 20.29
C THR A 388 20.76 6.64 19.70
N ALA A 389 19.47 6.71 19.98
CA ALA A 389 18.60 7.75 19.45
C ALA A 389 18.98 9.12 20.03
N THR A 390 19.07 10.12 19.16
CA THR A 390 19.36 11.51 19.52
C THR A 390 18.85 12.46 18.42
N PRO A 391 18.33 13.65 18.77
CA PRO A 391 18.14 14.20 20.11
C PRO A 391 16.89 13.66 20.84
N SER A 392 16.02 12.95 20.11
CA SER A 392 14.74 12.41 20.60
C SER A 392 14.70 10.89 20.46
N THR A 393 13.74 10.26 21.14
CA THR A 393 13.53 8.82 21.03
C THR A 393 13.02 8.44 19.64
N THR A 394 13.65 7.44 19.04
CA THR A 394 13.24 6.84 17.76
C THR A 394 12.68 5.43 17.98
N THR A 395 11.83 4.97 17.08
CA THR A 395 11.24 3.63 17.15
C THR A 395 11.53 2.85 15.87
N LEU A 396 11.97 1.60 16.03
CA LEU A 396 11.99 0.61 14.96
C LEU A 396 10.74 -0.26 15.07
N THR A 397 9.90 -0.23 14.05
CA THR A 397 8.63 -0.97 13.99
C THR A 397 8.68 -1.99 12.87
N PHE A 398 8.35 -3.24 13.18
CA PHE A 398 8.19 -4.33 12.24
C PHE A 398 6.71 -4.74 12.16
N ASN A 399 6.10 -4.58 11.00
CA ASN A 399 4.73 -4.98 10.73
C ASN A 399 4.73 -6.07 9.67
N ALA A 400 5.00 -7.31 10.10
CA ALA A 400 5.09 -8.44 9.19
C ALA A 400 3.70 -9.02 8.92
N LEU A 401 3.36 -9.30 7.65
CA LEU A 401 2.19 -10.14 7.35
C LEU A 401 2.40 -11.57 7.87
N GLY A 402 3.60 -12.10 7.64
CA GLY A 402 4.02 -13.40 8.12
C GLY A 402 4.71 -13.33 9.47
N ASP A 403 5.79 -14.08 9.58
CA ASP A 403 6.68 -14.08 10.75
C ASP A 403 7.65 -12.89 10.80
N MET A 404 7.99 -12.48 12.01
CA MET A 404 9.19 -11.69 12.32
C MET A 404 10.23 -12.59 12.98
N ASN A 405 11.37 -12.78 12.32
CA ASN A 405 12.50 -13.57 12.79
C ASN A 405 13.69 -12.67 13.19
N ILE A 406 13.99 -12.61 14.48
CA ILE A 406 15.12 -11.85 15.03
C ILE A 406 16.29 -12.83 15.27
N ASN A 407 17.10 -13.04 14.24
CA ASN A 407 18.21 -14.00 14.24
C ASN A 407 19.53 -13.39 14.74
N GLU A 408 19.62 -12.06 14.76
CA GLU A 408 20.77 -11.30 15.26
C GLU A 408 20.35 -10.19 16.23
N ALA A 409 21.30 -9.75 17.06
CA ALA A 409 20.99 -8.90 18.22
C ALA A 409 20.46 -7.52 17.84
N ILE A 410 19.44 -7.04 18.57
CA ILE A 410 18.93 -5.67 18.48
C ILE A 410 19.23 -4.93 19.79
N THR A 411 19.94 -3.80 19.71
CA THR A 411 20.28 -2.95 20.87
C THR A 411 19.86 -1.49 20.65
N ALA A 412 19.00 -0.97 21.52
CA ALA A 412 18.52 0.41 21.43
C ALA A 412 18.79 1.20 22.72
N THR A 413 19.42 2.38 22.60
CA THR A 413 19.49 3.36 23.68
C THR A 413 18.65 4.58 23.33
N ASN A 414 17.78 5.01 24.25
CA ASN A 414 16.72 5.99 24.00
C ASN A 414 15.81 5.62 22.82
N GLY A 415 15.74 4.33 22.43
CA GLY A 415 14.98 3.85 21.28
C GLY A 415 14.03 2.72 21.64
N ASN A 416 12.89 2.64 20.94
CA ASN A 416 11.89 1.59 21.14
C ASN A 416 11.93 0.55 20.01
N ILE A 417 11.43 -0.64 20.31
CA ILE A 417 11.26 -1.73 19.35
C ILE A 417 9.80 -2.19 19.38
N VAL A 418 9.17 -2.27 18.22
CA VAL A 418 7.81 -2.78 18.06
C VAL A 418 7.81 -3.86 16.99
N ALA A 419 7.15 -4.98 17.24
CA ALA A 419 6.82 -5.98 16.23
C ALA A 419 5.33 -6.34 16.33
N CYS A 420 4.58 -6.18 15.25
CA CYS A 420 3.16 -6.53 15.16
C CYS A 420 2.99 -7.45 13.94
N CYS A 421 2.88 -8.76 14.17
CA CYS A 421 3.02 -9.75 13.10
C CYS A 421 1.79 -10.63 12.94
N GLY A 422 1.44 -10.99 11.70
CA GLY A 422 0.26 -11.81 11.42
C GLY A 422 0.43 -13.28 11.82
N GLN A 423 1.66 -13.79 11.84
CA GLN A 423 1.96 -15.16 12.26
C GLN A 423 2.75 -15.16 13.58
N ASN A 424 4.05 -15.41 13.58
CA ASN A 424 4.87 -15.56 14.78
C ASN A 424 5.86 -14.40 14.96
N VAL A 425 6.29 -14.18 16.21
CA VAL A 425 7.50 -13.41 16.52
C VAL A 425 8.52 -14.35 17.15
N ASN A 426 9.65 -14.56 16.47
CA ASN A 426 10.74 -15.43 16.91
C ASN A 426 11.94 -14.58 17.35
N VAL A 427 12.26 -14.59 18.64
CA VAL A 427 13.42 -13.90 19.24
C VAL A 427 14.53 -14.91 19.46
N ASP A 428 15.34 -15.15 18.43
CA ASP A 428 16.45 -16.12 18.44
C ASP A 428 17.81 -15.48 18.76
N ALA A 429 17.85 -14.15 18.86
CA ALA A 429 18.98 -13.37 19.34
C ALA A 429 18.56 -12.27 20.33
N ALA A 430 19.54 -11.73 21.06
CA ALA A 430 19.26 -10.86 22.19
C ALA A 430 18.61 -9.52 21.78
N ILE A 431 17.59 -9.11 22.54
CA ILE A 431 17.01 -7.76 22.46
C ILE A 431 17.41 -6.99 23.72
N THR A 432 18.03 -5.83 23.57
CA THR A 432 18.43 -4.97 24.69
C THR A 432 17.96 -3.53 24.49
N THR A 433 17.22 -2.97 25.45
CA THR A 433 16.84 -1.55 25.45
C THR A 433 17.27 -0.83 26.72
N THR A 434 17.72 0.42 26.58
CA THR A 434 17.94 1.36 27.69
C THR A 434 17.20 2.64 27.42
N ASN A 435 16.36 3.11 28.35
CA ASN A 435 15.46 4.24 28.18
C ASN A 435 14.53 4.08 26.96
N GLY A 436 13.99 2.88 26.79
CA GLY A 436 13.12 2.52 25.67
C GLY A 436 12.44 1.19 25.90
N SER A 437 11.29 0.99 25.26
CA SER A 437 10.41 -0.16 25.49
C SER A 437 10.39 -1.12 24.31
N VAL A 438 9.92 -2.34 24.58
CA VAL A 438 9.70 -3.40 23.59
C VAL A 438 8.22 -3.80 23.61
N LEU A 439 7.59 -3.85 22.43
CA LEU A 439 6.25 -4.41 22.23
C LEU A 439 6.32 -5.47 21.13
N LEU A 440 6.02 -6.72 21.46
CA LEU A 440 5.94 -7.82 20.48
C LEU A 440 4.53 -8.39 20.49
N GLU A 441 3.90 -8.45 19.32
CA GLU A 441 2.63 -9.10 19.09
C GLU A 441 2.69 -10.06 17.91
N ALA A 442 2.10 -11.24 18.11
CA ALA A 442 1.96 -12.29 17.10
C ALA A 442 0.50 -12.75 16.99
N GLY A 443 0.03 -12.98 15.77
CA GLY A 443 -1.27 -13.64 15.53
C GLY A 443 -1.32 -15.09 15.99
N ASN A 444 -0.16 -15.77 16.03
CA ASN A 444 0.02 -17.11 16.58
C ASN A 444 0.85 -17.02 17.86
N ASP A 445 2.17 -17.23 17.78
CA ASP A 445 3.03 -17.39 18.95
C ASP A 445 4.12 -16.31 19.04
N VAL A 446 4.46 -15.94 20.28
CA VAL A 446 5.70 -15.19 20.58
C VAL A 446 6.70 -16.15 21.22
N ASN A 447 7.81 -16.40 20.54
CA ASN A 447 8.86 -17.32 20.97
C ASN A 447 10.10 -16.54 21.40
N VAL A 448 10.41 -16.57 22.70
CA VAL A 448 11.58 -15.91 23.31
C VAL A 448 12.66 -16.96 23.58
N ASN A 449 13.49 -17.22 22.57
CA ASN A 449 14.57 -18.22 22.61
C ASN A 449 15.94 -17.62 22.99
N ALA A 450 16.03 -16.30 23.03
CA ALA A 450 17.22 -15.55 23.43
C ALA A 450 16.89 -14.45 24.45
N ALA A 451 17.93 -13.89 25.07
CA ALA A 451 17.77 -12.97 26.19
C ALA A 451 17.06 -11.66 25.79
N MET A 452 16.09 -11.23 26.60
CA MET A 452 15.47 -9.90 26.49
C MET A 452 15.78 -9.06 27.72
N THR A 453 16.34 -7.87 27.53
CA THR A 453 16.71 -6.97 28.62
C THR A 453 16.22 -5.55 28.38
N THR A 454 15.51 -4.98 29.34
CA THR A 454 15.09 -3.57 29.30
C THR A 454 15.46 -2.85 30.59
N THR A 455 16.08 -1.68 30.47
CA THR A 455 16.37 -0.77 31.60
C THR A 455 15.66 0.56 31.39
N ASN A 456 14.90 1.04 32.39
CA ASN A 456 14.07 2.24 32.31
C ASN A 456 13.12 2.20 31.11
N GLY A 457 12.37 1.11 30.98
CA GLY A 457 11.47 0.85 29.86
C GLY A 457 10.51 -0.29 30.18
N ASN A 458 9.60 -0.56 29.27
CA ASN A 458 8.54 -1.56 29.42
C ASN A 458 8.75 -2.70 28.43
N ILE A 459 8.18 -3.86 28.76
CA ILE A 459 8.07 -5.00 27.84
C ILE A 459 6.61 -5.42 27.78
N ALA A 460 6.05 -5.57 26.58
CA ALA A 460 4.76 -6.19 26.36
C ALA A 460 4.89 -7.28 25.31
N LEU A 461 4.50 -8.50 25.67
CA LEU A 461 4.44 -9.65 24.76
C LEU A 461 2.99 -10.10 24.66
N CYS A 462 2.46 -10.19 23.44
CA CYS A 462 1.07 -10.55 23.19
C CYS A 462 0.97 -11.59 22.08
N ALA A 463 0.20 -12.65 22.32
CA ALA A 463 0.07 -13.75 21.39
C ALA A 463 -1.39 -14.14 21.21
N GLY A 464 -1.77 -14.47 19.98
CA GLY A 464 -3.05 -15.09 19.70
C GLY A 464 -3.17 -16.47 20.36
N ASN A 465 -2.06 -17.22 20.36
CA ASN A 465 -1.89 -18.52 20.99
C ASN A 465 -0.90 -18.40 22.15
N ASP A 466 0.33 -18.91 22.03
CA ASP A 466 1.25 -19.08 23.14
C ASP A 466 2.32 -17.97 23.22
N ILE A 467 2.74 -17.66 24.45
CA ILE A 467 4.00 -16.98 24.71
C ILE A 467 4.96 -18.01 25.30
N ASN A 468 6.01 -18.36 24.55
CA ASN A 468 7.02 -19.33 24.93
C ASN A 468 8.28 -18.61 25.39
N VAL A 469 8.62 -18.68 26.69
CA VAL A 469 9.81 -18.05 27.28
C VAL A 469 10.84 -19.12 27.61
N ALA A 470 11.79 -19.33 26.69
CA ALA A 470 12.87 -20.31 26.81
C ALA A 470 14.24 -19.68 27.16
N ALA A 471 14.29 -18.37 27.40
CA ALA A 471 15.51 -17.64 27.71
C ALA A 471 15.29 -16.55 28.78
N THR A 472 16.40 -15.99 29.27
CA THR A 472 16.37 -15.00 30.36
C THR A 472 15.67 -13.73 29.91
N MET A 473 14.65 -13.30 30.67
CA MET A 473 14.07 -11.97 30.55
C MET A 473 14.42 -11.13 31.78
N THR A 474 14.86 -9.89 31.57
CA THR A 474 15.20 -8.95 32.64
C THR A 474 14.58 -7.57 32.38
N LEU A 475 13.83 -7.06 33.35
CA LEU A 475 13.34 -5.67 33.34
C LEU A 475 13.82 -4.95 34.60
N THR A 476 14.52 -3.83 34.42
CA THR A 476 14.95 -2.95 35.50
C THR A 476 14.30 -1.59 35.36
N ASN A 477 13.36 -1.26 36.24
CA ASN A 477 12.53 -0.05 36.23
C ASN A 477 11.64 0.10 34.98
N GLY A 478 10.32 0.11 35.19
CA GLY A 478 9.37 0.54 34.17
C GLY A 478 9.51 2.04 33.83
N SER A 479 8.95 2.45 32.69
CA SER A 479 8.92 3.85 32.24
C SER A 479 7.50 4.31 31.95
N ASP A 480 7.14 5.49 32.47
CA ASP A 480 5.92 6.22 32.14
C ASP A 480 6.18 7.43 31.23
N ILE A 481 7.43 7.59 30.77
CA ILE A 481 7.82 8.68 29.86
C ILE A 481 7.17 8.43 28.49
N PRO A 482 6.27 9.31 28.00
CA PRO A 482 5.45 9.02 26.81
C PRO A 482 6.23 8.63 25.55
N SER A 483 7.41 9.22 25.34
CA SER A 483 8.25 8.91 24.17
C SER A 483 8.96 7.55 24.27
N GLN A 484 9.12 7.01 25.47
CA GLN A 484 9.85 5.77 25.74
C GLN A 484 8.91 4.62 26.15
N SER A 485 7.68 4.92 26.57
CA SER A 485 6.77 3.94 27.15
C SER A 485 5.97 3.15 26.14
N LEU A 486 5.91 3.61 24.87
CA LEU A 486 4.99 3.11 23.84
C LEU A 486 3.51 3.18 24.26
N GLY A 487 3.17 3.98 25.28
CA GLY A 487 1.83 3.99 25.87
C GLY A 487 1.51 2.74 26.71
N LEU A 488 2.51 1.87 26.97
CA LEU A 488 2.36 0.67 27.78
C LEU A 488 2.28 1.02 29.27
N THR A 489 1.67 0.12 30.05
CA THR A 489 1.71 0.21 31.51
C THR A 489 3.14 -0.04 32.00
N PRO A 490 3.67 0.75 32.95
CA PRO A 490 5.02 0.57 33.45
C PRO A 490 5.33 -0.84 33.98
N GLY A 491 6.27 -1.54 33.33
CA GLY A 491 6.71 -2.88 33.70
C GLY A 491 6.56 -3.92 32.58
N LEU A 492 6.19 -5.14 32.97
CA LEU A 492 6.10 -6.30 32.07
C LEU A 492 4.64 -6.74 31.91
N LEU A 493 4.19 -6.87 30.66
CA LEU A 493 2.92 -7.47 30.28
C LEU A 493 3.17 -8.74 29.46
N LEU A 494 2.56 -9.84 29.86
CA LEU A 494 2.46 -11.08 29.07
C LEU A 494 0.96 -11.36 28.84
N ASN A 495 0.53 -11.46 27.60
CA ASN A 495 -0.88 -11.62 27.24
C ASN A 495 -1.06 -12.69 26.16
N ALA A 496 -1.31 -13.93 26.58
CA ALA A 496 -1.40 -15.09 25.69
C ALA A 496 -2.84 -15.61 25.57
N GLY A 497 -3.18 -16.18 24.42
CA GLY A 497 -4.49 -16.77 24.15
C GLY A 497 -5.54 -15.77 23.67
N THR A 498 -5.11 -14.72 22.97
CA THR A 498 -5.99 -13.63 22.54
C THR A 498 -6.80 -13.92 21.26
N ASN A 499 -6.65 -15.11 20.64
CA ASN A 499 -7.37 -15.47 19.41
C ASN A 499 -8.88 -15.73 19.56
N GLY A 500 -9.40 -15.72 20.78
CA GLY A 500 -10.85 -15.75 21.00
C GLY A 500 -11.49 -17.14 20.98
N THR A 501 -10.70 -18.22 20.98
CA THR A 501 -11.17 -19.62 20.95
C THR A 501 -11.81 -20.10 22.27
N GLY A 502 -11.92 -19.23 23.27
CA GLY A 502 -12.52 -19.53 24.56
C GLY A 502 -11.52 -20.12 25.57
N PRO A 503 -11.93 -20.31 26.83
CA PRO A 503 -11.05 -20.93 27.81
C PRO A 503 -10.82 -22.41 27.46
N GLY A 504 -9.65 -22.96 27.77
CA GLY A 504 -9.37 -24.40 27.64
C GLY A 504 -7.98 -24.72 27.13
N ALA A 505 -7.61 -26.01 27.18
CA ALA A 505 -6.27 -26.48 26.82
C ALA A 505 -5.86 -26.27 25.34
N ALA A 506 -6.83 -25.94 24.48
CA ALA A 506 -6.58 -25.57 23.08
C ALA A 506 -6.39 -24.06 22.89
N GLY A 507 -6.68 -23.26 23.92
CA GLY A 507 -6.38 -21.83 23.95
C GLY A 507 -4.96 -21.61 24.48
N GLY A 508 -4.18 -20.80 23.78
CA GLY A 508 -2.77 -20.62 24.12
C GLY A 508 -2.54 -19.88 25.44
N THR A 509 -1.36 -20.06 26.03
CA THR A 509 -1.01 -19.62 27.38
C THR A 509 0.43 -19.12 27.45
N VAL A 510 0.86 -18.71 28.64
CA VAL A 510 2.27 -18.35 28.90
C VAL A 510 3.01 -19.57 29.43
N ILE A 511 4.13 -19.90 28.80
CA ILE A 511 4.94 -21.09 29.08
C ILE A 511 6.37 -20.64 29.38
N PHE A 512 6.92 -21.05 30.53
CA PHE A 512 8.30 -20.77 30.94
C PHE A 512 9.15 -22.03 30.95
N ASP A 513 10.42 -21.91 30.55
CA ASP A 513 11.42 -22.92 30.89
C ASP A 513 11.64 -22.94 32.42
N PRO A 514 11.47 -24.11 33.08
CA PRO A 514 11.47 -24.20 34.54
C PRO A 514 12.81 -23.86 35.22
N LEU A 515 13.90 -23.65 34.46
CA LEU A 515 15.22 -23.33 35.00
C LEU A 515 15.64 -21.86 34.82
N ILE A 516 14.76 -21.02 34.25
CA ILE A 516 15.12 -19.65 33.86
C ILE A 516 14.04 -18.66 34.35
N PRO A 517 14.06 -18.27 35.64
CA PRO A 517 13.09 -17.31 36.15
C PRO A 517 13.28 -15.93 35.50
N VAL A 518 12.17 -15.23 35.28
CA VAL A 518 12.14 -13.85 34.77
C VAL A 518 12.46 -12.88 35.90
N THR A 519 13.46 -12.03 35.71
CA THR A 519 13.86 -11.04 36.73
C THR A 519 13.20 -9.69 36.48
N VAL A 520 12.48 -9.16 37.48
CA VAL A 520 11.94 -7.79 37.42
C VAL A 520 12.32 -7.02 38.67
N THR A 521 13.06 -5.95 38.48
CA THR A 521 13.60 -5.11 39.56
C THR A 521 13.04 -3.71 39.48
N LYS A 522 12.52 -3.22 40.60
CA LYS A 522 12.19 -1.81 40.81
C LYS A 522 13.19 -1.17 41.77
N SER A 523 14.02 -0.29 41.25
CA SER A 523 14.95 0.56 42.02
C SER A 523 14.63 2.05 41.89
N SER A 524 13.65 2.44 41.06
CA SER A 524 13.18 3.82 40.87
C SER A 524 11.85 4.11 41.59
N ALA A 525 11.42 5.37 41.54
CA ALA A 525 10.14 5.81 42.08
C ALA A 525 8.94 5.47 41.17
N VAL A 526 9.18 5.14 39.90
CA VAL A 526 8.12 4.78 38.94
C VAL A 526 7.48 3.47 39.39
N SER A 527 6.15 3.38 39.31
CA SER A 527 5.47 2.11 39.57
C SER A 527 5.95 1.07 38.56
N THR A 528 6.11 -0.18 38.97
CA THR A 528 6.53 -1.26 38.08
C THR A 528 5.82 -2.52 38.53
N SER A 529 5.09 -3.14 37.61
CA SER A 529 4.33 -4.36 37.85
C SER A 529 4.58 -5.39 36.77
N VAL A 530 4.38 -6.65 37.10
CA VAL A 530 4.22 -7.74 36.15
C VAL A 530 2.73 -8.04 36.04
N THR A 531 2.21 -8.10 34.82
CA THR A 531 0.83 -8.51 34.53
C THR A 531 0.86 -9.69 33.58
N ILE A 532 0.18 -10.77 33.95
CA ILE A 532 0.03 -11.96 33.13
C ILE A 532 -1.46 -12.18 32.89
N ASN A 533 -1.85 -12.05 31.63
CA ASN A 533 -3.15 -12.45 31.14
C ASN A 533 -2.97 -13.76 30.38
N TYR A 534 -3.67 -14.81 30.79
CA TYR A 534 -3.49 -16.13 30.23
C TYR A 534 -4.83 -16.83 30.02
N ASN A 535 -4.89 -17.71 29.03
CA ASN A 535 -6.01 -18.61 28.88
C ASN A 535 -5.92 -19.75 29.91
N PRO A 536 -6.89 -19.89 30.83
CA PRO A 536 -6.87 -20.98 31.79
C PRO A 536 -7.37 -22.28 31.16
N VAL A 537 -6.85 -23.42 31.63
CA VAL A 537 -7.42 -24.74 31.28
C VAL A 537 -8.89 -24.87 31.69
N SER A 538 -9.26 -24.19 32.79
CA SER A 538 -10.65 -23.93 33.21
C SER A 538 -10.64 -22.83 34.29
N TYR A 539 -11.74 -22.10 34.46
CA TYR A 539 -11.85 -21.08 35.53
C TYR A 539 -11.80 -21.65 36.95
N ALA A 540 -11.93 -22.96 37.13
CA ALA A 540 -11.80 -23.63 38.41
C ALA A 540 -10.35 -24.00 38.78
N ALA A 541 -9.43 -23.88 37.82
CA ALA A 541 -8.02 -24.29 37.96
C ALA A 541 -7.09 -23.17 37.46
N PRO A 542 -6.97 -22.04 38.19
CA PRO A 542 -6.04 -20.98 37.85
C PRO A 542 -4.59 -21.49 37.92
N THR A 543 -3.77 -21.04 36.98
CA THR A 543 -2.32 -21.25 36.99
C THR A 543 -1.69 -20.22 37.92
N ASP A 544 -0.73 -20.66 38.74
CA ASP A 544 0.10 -19.76 39.55
C ASP A 544 1.51 -19.67 38.96
N TYR A 545 1.83 -18.49 38.44
CA TYR A 545 3.11 -18.14 37.85
C TYR A 545 4.11 -17.57 38.88
N SER A 546 3.77 -17.54 40.17
CA SER A 546 4.61 -16.88 41.19
C SER A 546 6.04 -17.45 41.29
N LEU A 547 6.25 -18.71 40.90
CA LEU A 547 7.56 -19.36 40.91
C LEU A 547 8.42 -19.06 39.68
N ASP A 548 7.85 -18.48 38.62
CA ASP A 548 8.55 -18.16 37.39
C ASP A 548 9.24 -16.78 37.44
N PHE A 549 9.12 -16.04 38.55
CA PHE A 549 9.61 -14.66 38.66
C PHE A 549 10.48 -14.41 39.90
N ASP A 550 11.59 -13.72 39.66
CA ASP A 550 12.41 -13.09 40.69
C ASP A 550 12.08 -11.59 40.76
N LEU A 551 11.20 -11.22 41.70
CA LEU A 551 10.68 -9.86 41.86
C LEU A 551 11.38 -9.13 43.02
N THR A 552 11.94 -7.95 42.75
CA THR A 552 12.62 -7.14 43.77
C THR A 552 12.13 -5.69 43.79
N GLY A 553 12.21 -5.04 44.97
CA GLY A 553 11.82 -3.63 45.11
C GLY A 553 10.32 -3.35 45.19
N GLY A 554 9.54 -4.36 45.58
CA GLY A 554 8.08 -4.24 45.74
C GLY A 554 7.31 -4.23 44.42
N VAL A 555 7.83 -4.89 43.38
CA VAL A 555 7.10 -5.18 42.14
C VAL A 555 5.93 -6.10 42.45
N ALA A 556 4.73 -5.73 42.00
CA ALA A 556 3.54 -6.56 42.14
C ALA A 556 3.41 -7.52 40.95
N LEU A 557 2.97 -8.75 41.23
CA LEU A 557 2.55 -9.73 40.22
C LEU A 557 1.02 -9.79 40.17
N ASN A 558 0.45 -9.39 39.05
CA ASN A 558 -0.99 -9.48 38.76
C ASN A 558 -1.21 -10.61 37.76
N GLN A 559 -2.07 -11.57 38.11
CA GLN A 559 -2.35 -12.75 37.30
C GLN A 559 -3.84 -12.77 37.01
N HIS A 560 -4.21 -12.82 35.73
CA HIS A 560 -5.59 -12.72 35.28
C HIS A 560 -5.91 -13.84 34.30
N MET A 561 -7.01 -14.53 34.56
CA MET A 561 -7.57 -15.48 33.60
C MET A 561 -8.33 -14.73 32.50
N LEU A 562 -8.07 -15.05 31.24
CA LEU A 562 -8.83 -14.48 30.13
C LEU A 562 -10.29 -14.96 30.14
N VAL A 563 -11.21 -14.01 30.07
CA VAL A 563 -12.65 -14.26 29.91
C VAL A 563 -13.15 -13.77 28.58
N PHE A 564 -13.89 -14.65 27.91
CA PHE A 564 -14.32 -14.44 26.55
C PHE A 564 -15.80 -14.05 26.55
N PRO A 565 -16.18 -12.86 26.05
CA PRO A 565 -17.56 -12.57 25.74
C PRO A 565 -18.14 -13.61 24.79
N VAL A 566 -19.45 -13.79 24.73
CA VAL A 566 -20.07 -14.67 23.72
C VAL A 566 -21.29 -14.00 23.12
N GLY A 567 -21.45 -14.16 21.80
CA GLY A 567 -22.54 -13.58 21.02
C GLY A 567 -23.13 -14.59 20.05
N SER A 568 -24.44 -14.55 19.84
CA SER A 568 -25.10 -15.32 18.79
C SER A 568 -26.26 -14.52 18.22
N LYS A 569 -26.48 -14.61 16.90
CA LYS A 569 -27.56 -13.91 16.20
C LYS A 569 -28.24 -14.83 15.17
N THR A 570 -29.47 -14.50 14.81
CA THR A 570 -30.08 -15.03 13.60
C THR A 570 -29.58 -14.25 12.38
N TYR A 571 -29.39 -14.91 11.26
CA TYR A 571 -28.96 -14.28 10.01
C TYR A 571 -29.91 -13.17 9.59
N ASP A 572 -29.37 -11.96 9.47
CA ASP A 572 -30.07 -10.72 9.14
C ASP A 572 -29.36 -9.93 8.01
N GLY A 573 -28.31 -10.52 7.42
CA GLY A 573 -27.49 -9.90 6.38
C GLY A 573 -26.43 -8.92 6.90
N THR A 574 -26.21 -8.79 8.22
CA THR A 574 -25.19 -7.91 8.80
C THR A 574 -24.20 -8.69 9.68
N THR A 575 -23.07 -8.07 10.02
CA THR A 575 -22.06 -8.63 10.93
C THR A 575 -22.25 -8.21 12.39
N ASP A 576 -23.03 -7.15 12.66
CA ASP A 576 -23.18 -6.60 14.01
C ASP A 576 -23.78 -7.60 14.99
N VAL A 577 -23.24 -7.64 16.21
CA VAL A 577 -23.72 -8.47 17.31
C VAL A 577 -23.57 -7.73 18.64
N THR A 578 -24.47 -7.98 19.59
CA THR A 578 -24.33 -7.47 20.95
C THR A 578 -23.83 -8.58 21.87
N LEU A 579 -22.74 -8.31 22.57
CA LEU A 579 -22.19 -9.22 23.57
C LEU A 579 -22.81 -8.90 24.94
N THR A 580 -23.49 -9.88 25.55
CA THR A 580 -24.17 -9.69 26.85
C THR A 580 -23.78 -10.73 27.90
N ALA A 581 -23.00 -11.73 27.52
CA ALA A 581 -22.61 -12.85 28.39
C ALA A 581 -21.14 -13.19 28.20
N LEU A 582 -20.60 -13.97 29.14
CA LEU A 582 -19.27 -14.57 29.08
C LEU A 582 -19.41 -16.07 28.82
N GLN A 583 -18.51 -16.61 28.01
CA GLN A 583 -18.36 -18.06 27.79
C GLN A 583 -18.09 -18.77 29.12
N ASP A 584 -18.68 -19.95 29.30
CA ASP A 584 -18.66 -20.78 30.52
C ASP A 584 -19.14 -20.13 31.82
N ASN A 585 -19.64 -18.89 31.76
CA ASN A 585 -20.23 -18.14 32.86
C ASN A 585 -19.44 -18.22 34.19
N PRO A 586 -18.17 -17.76 34.21
CA PRO A 586 -17.34 -17.75 35.41
C PRO A 586 -18.03 -17.04 36.58
N ALA A 587 -17.91 -17.61 37.78
CA ALA A 587 -18.60 -17.10 38.96
C ALA A 587 -18.04 -15.73 39.39
N GLY A 588 -18.94 -14.79 39.70
CA GLY A 588 -18.59 -13.51 40.31
C GLY A 588 -18.06 -12.43 39.35
N VAL A 589 -18.06 -12.70 38.04
CA VAL A 589 -17.68 -11.75 37.00
C VAL A 589 -18.79 -11.62 35.94
N GLY A 590 -18.98 -10.41 35.42
CA GLY A 590 -19.95 -10.11 34.38
C GLY A 590 -19.40 -9.10 33.37
N LEU A 591 -19.96 -9.11 32.16
CA LEU A 591 -19.58 -8.23 31.06
C LEU A 591 -20.43 -6.95 31.08
N VAL A 592 -19.79 -5.81 30.88
CA VAL A 592 -20.46 -4.50 30.77
C VAL A 592 -20.10 -3.86 29.44
N ALA A 593 -21.12 -3.49 28.68
CA ALA A 593 -20.98 -2.69 27.47
C ALA A 593 -20.83 -1.21 27.84
N GLY A 594 -19.67 -0.62 27.57
CA GLY A 594 -19.43 0.81 27.78
C GLY A 594 -20.03 1.67 26.66
N PRO A 595 -20.05 3.00 26.83
CA PRO A 595 -20.36 3.93 25.75
C PRO A 595 -19.43 3.71 24.55
N GLY A 596 -19.99 3.60 23.34
CA GLY A 596 -19.22 3.32 22.12
C GLY A 596 -18.75 1.87 21.96
N SER A 597 -19.26 0.95 22.80
CA SER A 597 -19.03 -0.48 22.59
C SER A 597 -19.60 -0.95 21.26
N ALA A 598 -18.85 -1.81 20.57
CA ALA A 598 -19.23 -2.41 19.31
C ALA A 598 -18.66 -3.83 19.24
N ALA A 599 -19.39 -4.73 18.60
CA ALA A 599 -18.91 -6.06 18.27
C ALA A 599 -19.49 -6.52 16.93
N ALA A 600 -18.68 -7.18 16.13
CA ALA A 600 -19.07 -7.66 14.81
C ALA A 600 -18.40 -8.99 14.48
N PHE A 601 -19.14 -9.86 13.78
CA PHE A 601 -18.58 -11.06 13.16
C PHE A 601 -17.66 -10.69 11.99
N ASP A 602 -16.59 -11.45 11.79
CA ASP A 602 -15.66 -11.21 10.67
C ASP A 602 -16.31 -11.48 9.30
N THR A 603 -17.37 -12.30 9.25
CA THR A 603 -18.11 -12.63 8.02
C THR A 603 -19.61 -12.66 8.29
N ILE A 604 -20.42 -12.42 7.25
CA ILE A 604 -21.88 -12.51 7.32
C ILE A 604 -22.40 -13.95 7.28
N ASP A 605 -21.55 -14.92 6.92
CA ASP A 605 -21.99 -16.28 6.63
C ASP A 605 -22.53 -17.00 7.87
N ILE A 606 -23.55 -17.82 7.67
CA ILE A 606 -24.11 -18.70 8.72
C ILE A 606 -23.04 -19.71 9.15
N GLY A 607 -22.91 -19.95 10.46
CA GLY A 607 -21.95 -20.90 11.02
C GLY A 607 -21.78 -20.77 12.53
N THR A 608 -21.09 -21.75 13.12
CA THR A 608 -20.59 -21.73 14.50
C THR A 608 -19.12 -21.32 14.53
N ASP A 609 -18.60 -21.02 15.72
CA ASP A 609 -17.19 -20.69 15.97
C ASP A 609 -16.66 -19.57 15.08
N LYS A 610 -17.55 -18.63 14.73
CA LYS A 610 -17.24 -17.48 13.90
C LYS A 610 -16.57 -16.44 14.78
N THR A 611 -15.41 -15.94 14.35
CA THR A 611 -14.69 -14.87 15.04
C THR A 611 -15.56 -13.62 15.14
N ILE A 612 -15.55 -13.02 16.32
CA ILE A 612 -16.15 -11.73 16.66
C ILE A 612 -15.03 -10.82 17.15
N THR A 613 -14.90 -9.65 16.54
CA THR A 613 -14.05 -8.58 17.04
C THR A 613 -14.89 -7.60 17.86
N PHE A 614 -14.39 -7.15 19.02
CA PHE A 614 -15.12 -6.24 19.92
C PHE A 614 -14.26 -5.15 20.55
N ILE A 615 -14.89 -4.02 20.88
CA ILE A 615 -14.28 -2.88 21.57
C ILE A 615 -15.23 -2.28 22.62
N GLY A 616 -14.69 -1.53 23.58
CA GLY A 616 -15.48 -0.74 24.53
C GLY A 616 -16.20 -1.55 25.61
N TYR A 617 -15.81 -2.80 25.84
CA TYR A 617 -16.35 -3.65 26.91
C TYR A 617 -15.44 -3.64 28.14
N THR A 618 -16.04 -3.78 29.33
CA THR A 618 -15.33 -3.89 30.61
C THR A 618 -15.90 -5.03 31.46
N LEU A 619 -15.15 -5.43 32.50
CA LEU A 619 -15.58 -6.45 33.46
C LEU A 619 -16.13 -5.80 34.73
N SER A 620 -17.09 -6.49 35.36
CA SER A 620 -17.72 -6.09 36.62
C SER A 620 -17.93 -7.30 37.52
N GLY A 621 -18.27 -7.06 38.79
CA GLY A 621 -18.53 -8.13 39.77
C GLY A 621 -17.45 -8.23 40.84
N ALA A 622 -17.69 -9.08 41.84
CA ALA A 622 -16.81 -9.21 43.01
C ALA A 622 -15.45 -9.85 42.67
N SER A 623 -15.39 -10.64 41.61
CA SER A 623 -14.18 -11.35 41.17
C SER A 623 -13.56 -10.74 39.91
N SER A 624 -14.01 -9.57 39.44
CA SER A 624 -13.54 -9.01 38.16
C SER A 624 -12.04 -8.69 38.13
N ALA A 625 -11.41 -8.54 39.30
CA ALA A 625 -9.96 -8.31 39.41
C ALA A 625 -9.13 -9.56 39.10
N ASP A 626 -9.72 -10.75 39.07
CA ASP A 626 -9.05 -12.02 38.77
C ASP A 626 -9.07 -12.34 37.26
N TYR A 627 -9.68 -11.47 36.44
CA TYR A 627 -9.95 -11.71 35.03
C TYR A 627 -9.55 -10.54 34.14
N ALA A 628 -9.27 -10.84 32.87
CA ALA A 628 -9.00 -9.85 31.83
C ALA A 628 -9.74 -10.22 30.53
N LEU A 629 -9.97 -9.23 29.66
CA LEU A 629 -10.52 -9.47 28.32
C LEU A 629 -9.38 -9.80 27.34
N PRO A 630 -9.62 -10.67 26.33
CA PRO A 630 -8.62 -11.12 25.35
C PRO A 630 -8.36 -10.05 24.29
N THR A 631 -7.64 -8.98 24.66
CA THR A 631 -7.34 -7.87 23.75
C THR A 631 -5.96 -7.99 23.12
N THR A 632 -5.81 -7.52 21.89
CA THR A 632 -4.52 -7.26 21.27
C THR A 632 -3.77 -6.12 21.99
N CYS A 633 -2.51 -5.92 21.66
CA CYS A 633 -1.60 -4.92 22.23
C CYS A 633 -1.10 -3.92 21.18
N CYS A 634 -0.96 -4.34 19.94
CA CYS A 634 -0.78 -3.51 18.76
C CYS A 634 -2.10 -2.83 18.37
N ALA A 635 -1.99 -1.63 17.83
CA ALA A 635 -3.14 -0.85 17.43
C ALA A 635 -3.74 -1.35 16.08
N PRO A 636 -5.08 -1.32 15.91
CA PRO A 636 -6.07 -0.98 16.93
C PRO A 636 -6.19 -2.07 17.99
N ILE A 637 -6.27 -1.65 19.27
CA ILE A 637 -6.49 -2.56 20.39
C ILE A 637 -7.93 -3.07 20.33
N VAL A 638 -8.10 -4.36 20.05
CA VAL A 638 -9.41 -5.01 19.91
C VAL A 638 -9.44 -6.33 20.67
N GLY A 639 -10.60 -6.69 21.18
CA GLY A 639 -10.85 -8.01 21.74
C GLY A 639 -11.34 -9.00 20.68
N LYS A 640 -10.96 -10.27 20.79
CA LYS A 640 -11.50 -11.34 19.94
C LYS A 640 -12.24 -12.39 20.76
N THR A 641 -13.30 -12.93 20.18
CA THR A 641 -14.03 -14.08 20.71
C THR A 641 -14.71 -14.85 19.58
N THR A 642 -15.50 -15.87 19.91
CA THR A 642 -16.27 -16.67 18.96
C THR A 642 -17.77 -16.61 19.25
N GLY A 643 -18.56 -16.88 18.21
CA GLY A 643 -20.02 -16.91 18.31
C GLY A 643 -20.67 -17.67 17.16
N SER A 644 -22.00 -17.60 17.08
CA SER A 644 -22.77 -18.28 16.03
C SER A 644 -23.73 -17.36 15.30
N ILE A 645 -23.72 -17.45 13.96
CA ILE A 645 -24.78 -16.91 13.09
C ILE A 645 -25.68 -18.08 12.71
N ILE A 646 -26.92 -18.07 13.19
CA ILE A 646 -27.90 -19.15 12.99
C ILE A 646 -28.80 -18.80 11.81
N ALA A 647 -29.12 -19.77 10.96
CA ALA A 647 -30.05 -19.57 9.84
C ALA A 647 -31.39 -18.98 10.32
N ALA A 648 -31.92 -18.02 9.56
CA ALA A 648 -33.25 -17.49 9.82
C ALA A 648 -34.31 -18.61 9.69
N PRO A 649 -35.32 -18.67 10.59
CA PRO A 649 -36.36 -19.68 10.48
C PRO A 649 -37.07 -19.54 9.14
N THR A 650 -37.19 -20.65 8.39
CA THR A 650 -37.94 -20.67 7.14
C THR A 650 -39.40 -20.30 7.46
N PRO A 651 -40.01 -19.30 6.77
CA PRO A 651 -41.40 -18.96 7.03
C PRO A 651 -42.25 -20.20 6.81
N THR A 652 -43.09 -20.55 7.79
CA THR A 652 -44.06 -21.63 7.62
C THR A 652 -44.91 -21.31 6.39
N PRO A 653 -45.02 -22.21 5.39
CA PRO A 653 -45.82 -21.93 4.21
C PRO A 653 -47.24 -21.58 4.67
N THR A 654 -47.72 -20.41 4.26
CA THR A 654 -49.10 -20.01 4.51
C THR A 654 -50.01 -21.12 4.00
N PRO A 655 -50.91 -21.70 4.82
CA PRO A 655 -51.80 -22.75 4.34
C PRO A 655 -52.56 -22.22 3.13
N THR A 656 -52.44 -22.92 2.01
CA THR A 656 -53.22 -22.60 0.80
C THR A 656 -54.69 -22.53 1.21
N PRO A 657 -55.41 -21.42 0.94
CA PRO A 657 -56.81 -21.30 1.33
C PRO A 657 -57.59 -22.45 0.70
N THR A 658 -58.30 -23.23 1.54
CA THR A 658 -59.22 -24.28 1.10
C THR A 658 -60.19 -23.67 0.08
N PRO A 659 -60.32 -24.22 -1.14
CA PRO A 659 -61.24 -23.68 -2.12
C PRO A 659 -62.67 -23.70 -1.57
N THR A 660 -63.31 -22.53 -1.59
CA THR A 660 -64.72 -22.35 -1.20
C THR A 660 -65.60 -23.30 -2.03
N PRO A 661 -66.51 -24.08 -1.42
CA PRO A 661 -67.39 -24.98 -2.17
C PRO A 661 -68.25 -24.18 -3.15
N ILE A 662 -68.21 -24.56 -4.44
CA ILE A 662 -69.10 -24.01 -5.47
C ILE A 662 -70.54 -24.47 -5.18
N PRO A 663 -71.54 -23.58 -5.12
CA PRO A 663 -72.93 -23.97 -4.92
C PRO A 663 -73.45 -24.77 -6.12
N ILE A 664 -74.06 -25.93 -5.85
CA ILE A 664 -74.70 -26.79 -6.84
C ILE A 664 -76.05 -26.16 -7.25
N PRO A 665 -76.37 -25.98 -8.55
CA PRO A 665 -77.69 -25.54 -8.99
C PRO A 665 -78.73 -26.67 -8.87
N GLU A 666 -79.90 -26.35 -8.31
CA GLU A 666 -81.03 -27.28 -8.18
C GLU A 666 -81.67 -27.68 -9.53
N THR A 667 -82.22 -28.89 -9.48
CA THR A 667 -82.68 -29.80 -10.53
C THR A 667 -83.89 -29.39 -11.37
N GLY A 668 -83.92 -29.82 -12.63
CA GLY A 668 -85.12 -29.81 -13.48
C GLY A 668 -85.28 -31.11 -14.30
N ALA A 669 -86.23 -31.94 -13.85
CA ALA A 669 -87.05 -32.94 -14.58
C ALA A 669 -86.42 -34.21 -15.22
N THR A 670 -86.94 -35.34 -14.70
CA THR A 670 -86.96 -36.75 -15.14
C THR A 670 -87.87 -36.98 -16.37
N PRO A 671 -88.13 -38.23 -16.88
CA PRO A 671 -87.38 -39.50 -16.85
C PRO A 671 -87.25 -40.18 -18.24
N TYR A 672 -86.31 -41.12 -18.43
CA TYR A 672 -86.59 -42.27 -19.30
C TYR A 672 -85.87 -43.55 -18.85
N ASP A 673 -86.54 -44.64 -19.18
CA ASP A 673 -86.57 -45.94 -18.54
C ASP A 673 -85.71 -47.01 -19.26
N MET A 674 -85.23 -47.94 -18.44
CA MET A 674 -84.78 -49.32 -18.59
C MET A 674 -84.06 -49.89 -19.86
N THR A 675 -82.94 -50.55 -19.52
CA THR A 675 -82.48 -51.90 -19.94
C THR A 675 -81.79 -52.11 -21.30
N SER A 676 -80.51 -52.51 -21.28
CA SER A 676 -80.05 -53.92 -21.33
C SER A 676 -78.58 -54.05 -21.78
N GLY A 677 -77.86 -55.03 -21.22
CA GLY A 677 -76.94 -55.88 -21.99
C GLY A 677 -75.45 -55.50 -22.16
N ALA A 678 -74.63 -56.00 -21.22
CA ALA A 678 -73.41 -56.79 -21.44
C ALA A 678 -72.16 -56.19 -22.16
N ASN A 679 -71.11 -56.00 -21.33
CA ASN A 679 -69.80 -56.69 -21.38
C ASN A 679 -68.75 -56.31 -22.46
N THR A 680 -67.66 -55.64 -22.04
CA THR A 680 -66.27 -56.17 -21.89
C THR A 680 -65.19 -55.08 -22.08
N SER A 681 -64.24 -55.06 -21.14
CA SER A 681 -62.82 -54.61 -21.20
C SER A 681 -62.48 -53.25 -21.83
N GLY A 682 -61.73 -52.34 -21.21
CA GLY A 682 -60.85 -52.35 -20.05
C GLY A 682 -60.05 -51.05 -20.11
N GLY A 683 -59.90 -50.38 -18.96
CA GLY A 683 -59.28 -49.05 -18.83
C GLY A 683 -57.78 -49.01 -19.17
N ALA A 684 -57.10 -47.87 -19.09
CA ALA A 684 -57.50 -46.57 -18.60
C ALA A 684 -56.63 -45.46 -19.23
N PHE A 685 -57.11 -44.24 -19.04
CA PHE A 685 -56.83 -42.99 -19.72
C PHE A 685 -55.44 -42.36 -19.44
N THR A 686 -54.80 -41.95 -20.53
CA THR A 686 -54.06 -40.69 -20.71
C THR A 686 -55.00 -39.48 -20.50
N SER A 687 -54.60 -38.27 -20.08
CA SER A 687 -53.81 -37.31 -20.87
C SER A 687 -54.13 -35.87 -20.40
N ALA A 688 -53.27 -34.90 -20.72
CA ALA A 688 -53.62 -33.60 -21.34
C ALA A 688 -54.49 -32.58 -20.55
N TYR A 689 -54.43 -31.26 -20.75
CA TYR A 689 -53.62 -30.27 -21.47
C TYR A 689 -54.31 -28.90 -21.21
N ARG A 690 -53.54 -27.79 -21.30
CA ARG A 690 -53.88 -26.46 -21.91
C ARG A 690 -55.16 -25.71 -21.47
N ASN A 691 -55.32 -24.39 -21.56
CA ASN A 691 -54.53 -23.17 -21.78
C ASN A 691 -55.56 -22.00 -21.90
N ILE A 692 -55.10 -20.74 -21.87
CA ILE A 692 -55.69 -19.48 -22.43
C ILE A 692 -56.41 -18.49 -21.45
N GLY A 693 -55.75 -17.34 -21.19
CA GLY A 693 -56.09 -16.01 -21.80
C GLY A 693 -56.75 -14.86 -20.99
N LEU A 694 -55.95 -13.83 -20.62
CA LEU A 694 -56.10 -12.33 -20.65
C LEU A 694 -57.36 -11.65 -20.00
N SER A 695 -57.37 -10.45 -19.34
CA SER A 695 -56.55 -9.21 -19.36
C SER A 695 -56.85 -8.23 -18.19
N ASN A 696 -55.85 -7.38 -17.84
CA ASN A 696 -55.80 -5.98 -17.29
C ASN A 696 -56.28 -5.56 -15.87
N GLY A 697 -55.36 -4.95 -15.09
CA GLY A 697 -55.65 -3.79 -14.20
C GLY A 697 -54.92 -3.64 -12.84
N ALA A 698 -53.80 -2.90 -12.83
CA ALA A 698 -53.22 -2.04 -11.76
C ALA A 698 -52.66 -2.55 -10.39
N SER A 699 -51.38 -2.22 -10.17
CA SER A 699 -50.61 -1.85 -8.95
C SER A 699 -50.52 -2.78 -7.73
N ALA A 700 -49.32 -3.38 -7.52
CA ALA A 700 -48.41 -3.16 -6.38
C ALA A 700 -47.35 -4.28 -6.30
N GLN A 701 -46.19 -3.94 -5.72
CA GLN A 701 -44.94 -4.69 -5.53
C GLN A 701 -45.02 -6.20 -5.29
N PHE A 702 -44.00 -6.93 -5.80
CA PHE A 702 -43.39 -8.12 -5.19
C PHE A 702 -41.97 -8.37 -5.78
N PRO A 703 -41.15 -9.28 -5.19
CA PRO A 703 -39.70 -9.32 -5.26
C PRO A 703 -39.12 -10.36 -6.25
N GLN A 704 -37.77 -10.31 -6.35
CA GLN A 704 -36.77 -11.36 -6.63
C GLN A 704 -36.74 -12.13 -7.97
N GLU A 705 -35.53 -12.09 -8.53
CA GLU A 705 -34.78 -13.08 -9.32
C GLU A 705 -35.40 -13.69 -10.60
N ASN A 706 -34.71 -13.43 -11.71
CA ASN A 706 -34.30 -14.46 -12.67
C ASN A 706 -33.11 -13.95 -13.49
N THR A 707 -31.92 -14.44 -13.15
CA THR A 707 -30.75 -14.45 -14.00
C THR A 707 -31.00 -15.40 -15.18
N TRP A 708 -30.82 -14.89 -16.39
CA TRP A 708 -30.78 -15.70 -17.60
C TRP A 708 -29.46 -16.46 -17.65
N ILE A 709 -29.51 -17.78 -17.43
CA ILE A 709 -28.41 -18.71 -17.71
C ILE A 709 -28.82 -19.49 -18.97
N PRO A 710 -27.98 -19.58 -20.02
CA PRO A 710 -28.30 -20.42 -21.17
C PRO A 710 -28.18 -21.90 -20.80
N GLU A 711 -29.16 -22.68 -21.25
CA GLU A 711 -29.24 -24.14 -21.15
C GLU A 711 -28.07 -24.79 -21.89
N VAL A 712 -27.15 -25.43 -21.14
CA VAL A 712 -26.15 -26.36 -21.68
C VAL A 712 -26.74 -27.76 -21.59
N ILE A 713 -26.91 -28.37 -22.75
CA ILE A 713 -27.42 -29.73 -22.96
C ILE A 713 -26.41 -30.75 -22.39
N PRO A 714 -26.80 -31.69 -21.52
CA PRO A 714 -25.87 -32.73 -21.05
C PRO A 714 -25.67 -33.79 -22.12
N PHE A 715 -24.45 -33.86 -22.69
CA PHE A 715 -23.98 -35.01 -23.43
C PHE A 715 -23.56 -36.13 -22.45
N PRO A 716 -23.93 -37.39 -22.68
CA PRO A 716 -23.47 -38.51 -21.85
C PRO A 716 -21.99 -38.78 -22.16
N ILE A 717 -21.14 -38.75 -21.13
CA ILE A 717 -19.73 -39.18 -21.21
C ILE A 717 -19.72 -40.72 -21.13
N PRO A 718 -19.22 -41.44 -22.15
CA PRO A 718 -18.91 -42.85 -22.01
C PRO A 718 -17.64 -43.01 -21.17
N ASP A 719 -17.79 -43.76 -20.10
CA ASP A 719 -16.73 -44.31 -19.28
C ASP A 719 -15.82 -45.20 -20.13
N GLN A 720 -14.62 -44.74 -20.52
CA GLN A 720 -13.45 -45.54 -20.94
C GLN A 720 -12.23 -44.61 -21.18
N LEU A 721 -11.32 -44.44 -20.22
CA LEU A 721 -9.89 -44.20 -20.54
C LEU A 721 -8.93 -44.51 -19.36
N SER A 722 -9.06 -45.69 -18.75
CA SER A 722 -7.99 -46.27 -17.95
C SER A 722 -6.99 -47.01 -18.85
N SER A 723 -6.04 -46.29 -19.48
CA SER A 723 -4.67 -46.78 -19.81
C SER A 723 -4.01 -45.91 -20.89
N LEU A 724 -3.25 -44.90 -20.50
CA LEU A 724 -2.14 -44.39 -21.32
C LEU A 724 -0.99 -43.98 -20.40
N ALA A 725 -0.06 -44.91 -20.17
CA ALA A 725 1.22 -44.63 -19.55
C ALA A 725 2.05 -43.74 -20.49
N ARG A 726 2.54 -42.62 -19.97
CA ARG A 726 3.45 -41.71 -20.67
C ARG A 726 4.85 -42.36 -20.76
N PRO A 727 5.52 -42.40 -21.92
CA PRO A 727 6.86 -42.95 -22.03
C PRO A 727 7.89 -42.07 -21.30
N PRO A 728 8.98 -42.66 -20.75
CA PRO A 728 10.01 -41.92 -20.03
C PRO A 728 10.81 -41.04 -20.98
N VAL A 729 11.06 -39.79 -20.56
CA VAL A 729 11.90 -38.82 -21.26
C VAL A 729 13.34 -39.02 -20.75
N SER A 730 14.26 -39.42 -21.63
CA SER A 730 15.69 -39.54 -21.31
C SER A 730 16.39 -38.21 -21.51
N PHE A 731 16.98 -37.65 -20.45
CA PHE A 731 17.89 -36.51 -20.56
C PHE A 731 19.29 -37.00 -20.94
N THR A 732 19.80 -36.59 -22.10
CA THR A 732 21.23 -36.68 -22.43
C THR A 732 21.98 -35.55 -21.73
N PRO A 733 23.07 -35.83 -20.99
CA PRO A 733 23.88 -34.78 -20.35
C PRO A 733 24.52 -33.88 -21.41
N VAL A 734 24.40 -32.56 -21.23
CA VAL A 734 25.20 -31.56 -21.95
C VAL A 734 26.63 -31.62 -21.37
N PRO A 735 27.70 -31.67 -22.19
CA PRO A 735 29.06 -31.69 -21.68
C PRO A 735 29.44 -30.35 -21.02
N ASP A 736 30.10 -30.43 -19.87
CA ASP A 736 30.59 -29.27 -19.11
C ASP A 736 31.49 -28.38 -19.97
N VAL A 737 31.14 -27.09 -20.05
CA VAL A 737 32.01 -26.06 -20.61
C VAL A 737 33.06 -25.70 -19.55
N PRO A 738 34.37 -25.81 -19.83
CA PRO A 738 35.39 -25.49 -18.85
C PRO A 738 35.37 -23.99 -18.51
N TYR A 739 35.19 -23.69 -17.23
CA TYR A 739 35.27 -22.33 -16.68
C TYR A 739 36.70 -21.79 -16.78
N THR A 740 36.89 -20.72 -17.55
CA THR A 740 38.11 -19.90 -17.56
C THR A 740 37.97 -18.76 -16.55
N ALA A 741 38.78 -18.78 -15.49
CA ALA A 741 38.83 -17.71 -14.51
C ALA A 741 39.30 -16.38 -15.14
N PRO A 742 38.73 -15.22 -14.75
CA PRO A 742 39.16 -13.93 -15.26
C PRO A 742 40.59 -13.58 -14.80
N ILE A 743 41.40 -13.12 -15.75
CA ILE A 743 42.77 -12.62 -15.50
C ILE A 743 42.66 -11.19 -14.94
N TYR A 744 43.01 -11.00 -13.67
CA TYR A 744 43.15 -9.68 -13.07
C TYR A 744 44.45 -9.01 -13.55
N LEU A 745 44.33 -7.87 -14.22
CA LEU A 745 45.45 -6.96 -14.47
C LEU A 745 45.78 -6.20 -13.17
N PRO A 746 47.04 -6.17 -12.70
CA PRO A 746 47.40 -5.43 -11.50
C PRO A 746 47.26 -3.91 -11.69
N LYS A 747 46.81 -3.23 -10.63
CA LYS A 747 46.67 -1.77 -10.51
C LYS A 747 47.98 -1.07 -10.91
N GLN A 748 47.92 -0.16 -11.88
CA GLN A 748 48.97 0.83 -12.09
C GLN A 748 49.00 1.78 -10.90
N GLU A 749 50.10 1.77 -10.16
CA GLU A 749 50.49 2.90 -9.32
C GLU A 749 50.73 4.13 -10.21
N ARG A 750 50.16 5.28 -9.83
CA ARG A 750 50.62 6.57 -10.31
C ARG A 750 50.87 7.50 -9.14
N GLU A 751 52.12 7.96 -9.14
CA GLU A 751 52.69 9.13 -8.48
C GLU A 751 51.89 10.42 -8.70
#